data_AF-A0A8K1CIC9-F1
#
_entry.id   AF-A0A8K1CIC9-F1
#
_cell.length_a   1.000
_cell.length_b   1.000
_cell.length_c   1.000
_cell.angle_alpha   90.00
_cell.angle_beta   90.00
_cell.angle_gamma   90.00
#
_symmetry.space_group_name_H-M   'P 1'
#
loop_
_entity.id
_entity.type
_entity.pdbx_description
1 polymer ?
#
loop_
_entity_poly.entity_id
_entity_poly.type
_entity_poly.pdbx_seq_one_letter_code
_entity_poly.pdbx_strand_id
1 'polypeptide(L)'
;MIMSAEPQLKAEDLAKRILNFAKFDHVAIKVEQKFKQASLVRARAAIMMMSRTINILRHQMMRMIFTAWKGNNAIQTRHDAIMHRLIKIKDIQLKSHSKELEMEQLKDNLKEARRLVFTATNAMLELLQQSLRSADNDVLRFLQLKQMYPNTIGRFTEAVNGQKILDALSSGSIAAADGDTSTDDVSADEMMAKCAANTKAQIDQMAPHDNLIQWLNFQGRRGTDMAYEAAQITPVGAAQANAIRLKPKVKEKKKEYREIKGLQDLRAMISSPGAMLKLLCHASEDARVEYDRFRATETSSNTSTAAAENSTMTTTLSPSALLQLKAYFKIVGRNLNLPPDVITRDAFVLGDFNSLYAYAVYLYTFHPNYIAPGLALSPRHHLSYEFLTPQWEKIQRVLTENMCDPFAQQQLYIFIAKIKRVNKHFLRFEQVCHYVDEIAQWHQQSALRETFNDFTRRVLGKDSTISVALERETLASWVSLSPAKLLNLCANEDELKDIEKVFKDNVLDLVKIFRIYGSGAGGKGILEQEFLKVMTRAGVTDKKNILRSHLQIIYQQARQSSPTPTPTSSPASNSSTSPAGGSGSDGEDDAGADDRGATPNEFFEALVRVAHHNFQKRRDPGGFVNPLVAGTLGVGIGATLLLHVIELVVDKIVPLTKKSQEQGLMFKKQMVHPDVQYVCKTQEKKLKRVFVAYSQKNKNPNSRGKLMDLNDFETLLKDRRLVDALFPYGKVKQLVSFVQQDGDLSAMGGGGYDSDTEFVFTEFLEALAAIAVFRNANPYLPLAKKLEMFFDEYF
;
A
#
# COMPACT_ATOMS: atom_id res chain seq x y z
N MET A 1 -119.87 99.76 -4.30
CA MET A 1 -119.64 100.55 -3.08
C MET A 1 -120.94 101.28 -2.78
N ILE A 2 -121.56 100.92 -1.68
CA ILE A 2 -122.89 101.34 -1.24
C ILE A 2 -122.86 102.82 -0.83
N MET A 3 -124.01 103.47 -1.04
CA MET A 3 -124.42 104.80 -0.57
C MET A 3 -123.91 105.23 0.81
N SER A 4 -123.75 106.55 0.96
CA SER A 4 -124.14 107.31 2.17
C SER A 4 -124.30 108.78 1.73
N ALA A 5 -125.52 109.29 1.53
CA ALA A 5 -126.33 110.01 2.54
C ALA A 5 -125.60 111.24 3.09
N GLU A 6 -125.90 112.44 2.54
CA GLU A 6 -126.69 113.53 3.19
C GLU A 6 -125.84 114.37 4.18
N PRO A 7 -126.22 115.60 4.64
CA PRO A 7 -127.54 116.25 4.64
C PRO A 7 -127.56 117.76 4.28
N GLN A 8 -128.78 118.26 4.05
CA GLN A 8 -129.26 119.66 3.92
C GLN A 8 -129.98 120.00 2.59
N LEU A 9 -130.78 119.09 2.04
CA LEU A 9 -131.84 119.45 1.09
C LEU A 9 -133.19 119.55 1.82
N LYS A 10 -133.85 120.72 1.69
CA LYS A 10 -135.21 120.92 2.20
C LYS A 10 -136.21 120.05 1.41
N ALA A 11 -137.14 119.44 2.14
CA ALA A 11 -138.01 118.35 1.68
C ALA A 11 -138.96 118.69 0.52
N GLU A 12 -139.25 119.97 0.27
CA GLU A 12 -140.22 120.38 -0.77
C GLU A 12 -139.59 120.44 -2.18
N ASP A 13 -138.29 120.69 -2.30
CA ASP A 13 -137.57 120.73 -3.59
C ASP A 13 -137.18 119.33 -4.10
N LEU A 14 -137.09 118.35 -3.20
CA LEU A 14 -136.79 116.95 -3.51
C LEU A 14 -137.98 116.26 -4.23
N ALA A 15 -139.22 116.56 -3.83
CA ALA A 15 -140.41 115.95 -4.41
C ALA A 15 -140.68 116.41 -5.86
N LYS A 16 -140.40 117.67 -6.19
CA LYS A 16 -140.55 118.18 -7.57
C LYS A 16 -139.42 117.73 -8.52
N ARG A 17 -138.20 117.51 -8.02
CA ARG A 17 -137.09 116.97 -8.83
C ARG A 17 -137.26 115.48 -9.16
N ILE A 18 -137.83 114.68 -8.25
CA ILE A 18 -138.08 113.25 -8.49
C ILE A 18 -139.17 113.04 -9.55
N LEU A 19 -140.22 113.87 -9.60
CA LEU A 19 -141.32 113.69 -10.56
C LEU A 19 -140.94 114.07 -12.01
N ASN A 20 -139.99 115.00 -12.19
CA ASN A 20 -139.53 115.41 -13.53
C ASN A 20 -138.45 114.50 -14.11
N PHE A 21 -137.66 113.80 -13.28
CA PHE A 21 -136.69 112.79 -13.76
C PHE A 21 -137.37 111.51 -14.27
N ALA A 22 -138.52 111.13 -13.70
CA ALA A 22 -139.26 109.93 -14.13
C ALA A 22 -139.83 110.01 -15.56
N LYS A 23 -140.01 111.22 -16.13
CA LYS A 23 -140.52 111.39 -17.50
C LYS A 23 -139.43 111.39 -18.58
N PHE A 24 -138.16 111.60 -18.23
CA PHE A 24 -137.05 111.63 -19.19
C PHE A 24 -136.43 110.24 -19.43
N ASP A 25 -136.40 109.38 -18.41
CA ASP A 25 -135.80 108.04 -18.51
C ASP A 25 -136.54 107.06 -19.44
N HIS A 26 -137.85 107.24 -19.64
CA HIS A 26 -138.59 106.31 -20.49
C HIS A 26 -138.28 106.48 -21.99
N VAL A 27 -137.81 107.65 -22.40
CA VAL A 27 -137.45 107.94 -23.80
C VAL A 27 -135.98 107.57 -24.09
N ALA A 28 -135.08 107.72 -23.12
CA ALA A 28 -133.66 107.37 -23.28
C ALA A 28 -133.41 105.85 -23.37
N ILE A 29 -134.13 105.03 -22.59
CA ILE A 29 -133.95 103.56 -22.56
C ILE A 29 -134.34 102.88 -23.88
N LYS A 30 -135.32 103.44 -24.62
CA LYS A 30 -135.77 102.88 -25.91
C LYS A 30 -134.77 103.07 -27.05
N VAL A 31 -133.92 104.09 -26.97
CA VAL A 31 -132.89 104.38 -27.99
C VAL A 31 -131.62 103.55 -27.75
N GLU A 32 -131.23 103.34 -26.50
CA GLU A 32 -130.02 102.57 -26.15
C GLU A 32 -130.15 101.07 -26.47
N GLN A 33 -131.34 100.47 -26.32
CA GLN A 33 -131.55 99.06 -26.67
C GLN A 33 -131.40 98.77 -28.16
N LYS A 34 -131.78 99.71 -29.04
CA LYS A 34 -131.61 99.54 -30.50
C LYS A 34 -130.15 99.70 -30.94
N PHE A 35 -129.33 100.43 -30.20
CA PHE A 35 -127.91 100.64 -30.53
C PHE A 35 -127.02 99.45 -30.09
N LYS A 36 -127.31 98.81 -28.95
CA LYS A 36 -126.52 97.66 -28.45
C LYS A 36 -126.68 96.37 -29.28
N GLN A 37 -127.81 96.20 -29.97
CA GLN A 37 -128.06 95.00 -30.78
C GLN A 37 -127.28 95.02 -32.12
N ALA A 38 -126.95 96.19 -32.65
CA ALA A 38 -126.20 96.35 -33.91
C ALA A 38 -124.67 96.18 -33.75
N SER A 39 -124.11 96.46 -32.57
CA SER A 39 -122.67 96.34 -32.31
C SER A 39 -122.23 94.92 -31.94
N LEU A 40 -123.09 94.13 -31.29
CA LEU A 40 -122.76 92.78 -30.84
C LEU A 40 -122.61 91.76 -31.99
N VAL A 41 -123.33 91.96 -33.09
CA VAL A 41 -123.31 91.02 -34.24
C VAL A 41 -122.00 91.14 -35.05
N ARG A 42 -121.36 92.31 -35.08
CA ARG A 42 -120.08 92.49 -35.81
C ARG A 42 -118.87 91.92 -35.05
N ALA A 43 -118.87 91.97 -33.72
CA ALA A 43 -117.76 91.45 -32.92
C ALA A 43 -117.67 89.91 -32.93
N ARG A 44 -118.81 89.20 -33.02
CA ARG A 44 -118.85 87.74 -32.94
C ARG A 44 -118.36 87.03 -34.21
N ALA A 45 -118.47 87.67 -35.38
CA ALA A 45 -117.99 87.14 -36.64
C ALA A 45 -116.44 87.19 -36.79
N ALA A 46 -115.79 88.22 -36.22
CA ALA A 46 -114.33 88.38 -36.30
C ALA A 46 -113.56 87.37 -35.42
N ILE A 47 -114.09 87.03 -34.23
CA ILE A 47 -113.44 86.11 -33.28
C ILE A 47 -113.44 84.66 -33.78
N MET A 48 -114.49 84.24 -34.51
CA MET A 48 -114.57 82.87 -35.03
C MET A 48 -113.57 82.57 -36.16
N MET A 49 -113.12 83.58 -36.93
CA MET A 49 -112.13 83.36 -37.99
C MET A 49 -110.69 83.23 -37.48
N MET A 50 -110.32 83.89 -36.37
CA MET A 50 -108.95 83.83 -35.84
C MET A 50 -108.63 82.52 -35.07
N SER A 51 -109.64 81.86 -34.48
CA SER A 51 -109.43 80.63 -33.71
C SER A 51 -109.08 79.40 -34.56
N ARG A 52 -109.40 79.40 -35.87
CA ARG A 52 -109.18 78.25 -36.75
C ARG A 52 -107.74 78.17 -37.29
N THR A 53 -107.08 79.32 -37.44
CA THR A 53 -105.72 79.44 -37.99
C THR A 53 -104.64 79.04 -36.99
N ILE A 54 -104.86 79.30 -35.69
CA ILE A 54 -103.88 79.03 -34.62
C ILE A 54 -103.70 77.51 -34.38
N ASN A 55 -104.77 76.72 -34.48
CA ASN A 55 -104.68 75.27 -34.23
C ASN A 55 -103.95 74.50 -35.34
N ILE A 56 -103.97 75.00 -36.57
CA ILE A 56 -103.25 74.38 -37.71
C ILE A 56 -101.73 74.56 -37.55
N LEU A 57 -101.27 75.73 -37.09
CA LEU A 57 -99.85 76.01 -36.88
C LEU A 57 -99.22 75.14 -35.79
N ARG A 58 -99.96 74.90 -34.69
CA ARG A 58 -99.50 74.11 -33.54
C ARG A 58 -99.26 72.64 -33.90
N HIS A 59 -100.07 72.10 -34.81
CA HIS A 59 -99.94 70.71 -35.27
C HIS A 59 -98.72 70.52 -36.19
N GLN A 60 -98.39 71.52 -37.02
CA GLN A 60 -97.20 71.47 -37.87
C GLN A 60 -95.88 71.58 -37.08
N MET A 61 -95.83 72.41 -36.04
CA MET A 61 -94.63 72.52 -35.18
C MET A 61 -94.32 71.21 -34.43
N MET A 62 -95.33 70.54 -33.86
CA MET A 62 -95.16 69.26 -33.17
C MET A 62 -94.63 68.15 -34.10
N ARG A 63 -95.07 68.13 -35.35
CA ARG A 63 -94.59 67.16 -36.35
C ARG A 63 -93.11 67.34 -36.65
N MET A 64 -92.62 68.59 -36.82
CA MET A 64 -91.21 68.87 -37.06
C MET A 64 -90.30 68.53 -35.88
N ILE A 65 -90.75 68.79 -34.64
CA ILE A 65 -89.99 68.46 -33.43
C ILE A 65 -89.84 66.95 -33.29
N PHE A 66 -90.90 66.18 -33.57
CA PHE A 66 -90.87 64.73 -33.45
C PHE A 66 -89.98 64.05 -34.50
N THR A 67 -89.97 64.54 -35.76
CA THR A 67 -89.03 64.05 -36.78
C THR A 67 -87.58 64.40 -36.44
N ALA A 68 -87.31 65.59 -35.91
CA ALA A 68 -85.98 65.98 -35.45
C ALA A 68 -85.50 65.11 -34.27
N TRP A 69 -86.37 64.83 -33.30
CA TRP A 69 -86.07 63.97 -32.16
C TRP A 69 -85.77 62.53 -32.57
N LYS A 70 -86.57 61.95 -33.47
CA LYS A 70 -86.36 60.58 -33.97
C LYS A 70 -85.05 60.46 -34.77
N GLY A 71 -84.69 61.50 -35.53
CA GLY A 71 -83.39 61.58 -36.21
C GLY A 71 -82.22 61.61 -35.23
N ASN A 72 -82.30 62.43 -34.18
CA ASN A 72 -81.24 62.55 -33.19
C ASN A 72 -81.02 61.24 -32.39
N ASN A 73 -82.10 60.56 -32.02
CA ASN A 73 -82.02 59.32 -31.25
C ASN A 73 -81.39 58.17 -32.07
N ALA A 74 -81.67 58.10 -33.38
CA ALA A 74 -81.03 57.14 -34.28
C ALA A 74 -79.52 57.41 -34.45
N ILE A 75 -79.10 58.68 -34.46
CA ILE A 75 -77.69 59.09 -34.53
C ILE A 75 -76.96 58.70 -33.23
N GLN A 76 -77.61 58.85 -32.08
CA GLN A 76 -77.06 58.52 -30.78
C GLN A 76 -76.87 56.99 -30.61
N THR A 77 -77.86 56.18 -31.01
CA THR A 77 -77.70 54.71 -31.01
C THR A 77 -76.62 54.20 -31.95
N ARG A 78 -76.36 54.90 -33.07
CA ARG A 78 -75.24 54.58 -33.96
C ARG A 78 -73.89 54.94 -33.32
N HIS A 79 -73.81 56.06 -32.61
CA HIS A 79 -72.60 56.45 -31.89
C HIS A 79 -72.25 55.45 -30.77
N ASP A 80 -73.24 55.01 -29.99
CA ASP A 80 -73.01 54.04 -28.92
C ASP A 80 -72.54 52.68 -29.46
N ALA A 81 -73.12 52.22 -30.58
CA ALA A 81 -72.68 51.00 -31.24
C ALA A 81 -71.25 51.10 -31.82
N ILE A 82 -70.87 52.28 -32.33
CA ILE A 82 -69.50 52.55 -32.79
C ILE A 82 -68.53 52.60 -31.62
N MET A 83 -68.88 53.27 -30.52
CA MET A 83 -68.06 53.35 -29.30
C MET A 83 -67.85 51.98 -28.67
N HIS A 84 -68.89 51.14 -28.58
CA HIS A 84 -68.74 49.78 -28.07
C HIS A 84 -67.80 48.92 -28.93
N ARG A 85 -67.85 49.09 -30.27
CA ARG A 85 -66.91 48.42 -31.18
C ARG A 85 -65.47 48.93 -30.98
N LEU A 86 -65.28 50.24 -30.81
CA LEU A 86 -63.97 50.82 -30.55
C LEU A 86 -63.37 50.36 -29.21
N ILE A 87 -64.18 50.29 -28.15
CA ILE A 87 -63.76 49.74 -26.84
C ILE A 87 -63.35 48.27 -26.99
N LYS A 88 -64.15 47.45 -27.66
CA LYS A 88 -63.83 46.02 -27.88
C LYS A 88 -62.55 45.83 -28.71
N ILE A 89 -62.33 46.66 -29.74
CA ILE A 89 -61.10 46.64 -30.54
C ILE A 89 -59.90 47.04 -29.67
N LYS A 90 -60.04 48.08 -28.84
CA LYS A 90 -58.99 48.54 -27.94
C LYS A 90 -58.65 47.50 -26.87
N ASP A 91 -59.64 46.79 -26.31
CA ASP A 91 -59.42 45.70 -25.36
C ASP A 91 -58.70 44.50 -25.99
N ILE A 92 -59.02 44.17 -27.25
CA ILE A 92 -58.33 43.11 -28.00
C ILE A 92 -56.87 43.53 -28.27
N GLN A 93 -56.62 44.78 -28.64
CA GLN A 93 -55.27 45.32 -28.85
C GLN A 93 -54.46 45.32 -27.55
N LEU A 94 -55.06 45.75 -26.42
CA LEU A 94 -54.40 45.73 -25.11
C LEU A 94 -54.07 44.30 -24.64
N LYS A 95 -54.96 43.33 -24.87
CA LYS A 95 -54.68 41.91 -24.58
C LYS A 95 -53.61 41.32 -25.50
N SER A 96 -53.57 41.70 -26.77
CA SER A 96 -52.50 41.30 -27.70
C SER A 96 -51.15 41.85 -27.23
N HIS A 97 -51.11 43.14 -26.85
CA HIS A 97 -49.89 43.78 -26.38
C HIS A 97 -49.41 43.23 -25.02
N SER A 98 -50.33 42.91 -24.11
CA SER A 98 -50.00 42.22 -22.84
C SER A 98 -49.37 40.85 -23.10
N LYS A 99 -49.92 40.07 -24.06
CA LYS A 99 -49.36 38.77 -24.43
C LYS A 99 -48.00 38.87 -25.11
N GLU A 100 -47.80 39.89 -25.94
CA GLU A 100 -46.49 40.20 -26.53
C GLU A 100 -45.46 40.53 -25.45
N LEU A 101 -45.85 41.34 -24.45
CA LEU A 101 -44.99 41.72 -23.34
C LEU A 101 -44.67 40.53 -22.41
N GLU A 102 -45.66 39.68 -22.11
CA GLU A 102 -45.46 38.41 -21.40
C GLU A 102 -44.55 37.44 -22.17
N MET A 103 -44.73 37.33 -23.50
CA MET A 103 -43.85 36.53 -24.35
C MET A 103 -42.42 37.07 -24.36
N GLU A 104 -42.23 38.39 -24.39
CA GLU A 104 -40.89 38.99 -24.36
C GLU A 104 -40.22 38.79 -23.00
N GLN A 105 -40.96 38.96 -21.89
CA GLN A 105 -40.49 38.61 -20.55
C GLN A 105 -40.10 37.13 -20.42
N LEU A 106 -40.88 36.21 -20.99
CA LEU A 106 -40.55 34.78 -21.01
C LEU A 106 -39.28 34.49 -21.82
N LYS A 107 -39.08 35.16 -22.95
CA LYS A 107 -37.83 35.02 -23.73
C LYS A 107 -36.63 35.52 -22.94
N ASP A 108 -36.74 36.65 -22.24
CA ASP A 108 -35.64 37.20 -21.47
C ASP A 108 -35.31 36.33 -20.25
N ASN A 109 -36.33 35.83 -19.53
CA ASN A 109 -36.14 34.85 -18.46
C ASN A 109 -35.46 33.57 -18.98
N LEU A 110 -35.83 33.09 -20.17
CA LEU A 110 -35.21 31.90 -20.78
C LEU A 110 -33.75 32.15 -21.20
N LYS A 111 -33.43 33.33 -21.76
CA LYS A 111 -32.05 33.74 -22.05
C LYS A 111 -31.21 33.80 -20.78
N GLU A 112 -31.75 34.37 -19.70
CA GLU A 112 -31.06 34.45 -18.41
C GLU A 112 -30.83 33.06 -17.80
N ALA A 113 -31.85 32.20 -17.78
CA ALA A 113 -31.71 30.82 -17.31
C ALA A 113 -30.66 30.04 -18.10
N ARG A 114 -30.62 30.20 -19.44
CA ARG A 114 -29.58 29.61 -20.30
C ARG A 114 -28.19 30.11 -19.93
N ARG A 115 -28.04 31.43 -19.73
CA ARG A 115 -26.76 32.02 -19.32
C ARG A 115 -26.28 31.41 -18.01
N LEU A 116 -27.17 31.27 -17.02
CA LEU A 116 -26.85 30.65 -15.74
C LEU A 116 -26.43 29.18 -15.89
N VAL A 117 -27.11 28.40 -16.73
CA VAL A 117 -26.72 26.99 -17.01
C VAL A 117 -25.34 26.91 -17.66
N PHE A 118 -25.03 27.79 -18.62
CA PHE A 118 -23.69 27.82 -19.23
C PHE A 118 -22.60 28.19 -18.23
N THR A 119 -22.82 29.26 -17.45
CA THR A 119 -21.87 29.68 -16.42
C THR A 119 -21.65 28.60 -15.38
N ALA A 120 -22.71 27.94 -14.90
CA ALA A 120 -22.62 26.86 -13.93
C ALA A 120 -21.86 25.64 -14.50
N THR A 121 -22.15 25.24 -15.74
CA THR A 121 -21.50 24.09 -16.37
C THR A 121 -20.01 24.33 -16.64
N ASN A 122 -19.65 25.54 -17.08
CA ASN A 122 -18.25 25.94 -17.25
C ASN A 122 -17.50 25.92 -15.92
N ALA A 123 -18.09 26.52 -14.87
CA ALA A 123 -17.50 26.50 -13.54
C ALA A 123 -17.32 25.07 -13.00
N MET A 124 -18.28 24.17 -13.25
CA MET A 124 -18.14 22.75 -12.90
C MET A 124 -16.98 22.07 -13.64
N LEU A 125 -16.82 22.32 -14.95
CA LEU A 125 -15.72 21.76 -15.73
C LEU A 125 -14.35 22.28 -15.24
N GLU A 126 -14.25 23.56 -14.94
CA GLU A 126 -13.02 24.16 -14.39
C GLU A 126 -12.65 23.59 -13.02
N LEU A 127 -13.61 23.49 -12.10
CA LEU A 127 -13.40 22.90 -10.77
C LEU A 127 -12.99 21.43 -10.86
N LEU A 128 -13.63 20.66 -11.75
CA LEU A 128 -13.27 19.27 -12.02
C LEU A 128 -11.85 19.17 -12.60
N GLN A 129 -11.50 20.01 -13.56
CA GLN A 129 -10.16 20.02 -14.15
C GLN A 129 -9.09 20.37 -13.11
N GLN A 130 -9.35 21.32 -12.23
CA GLN A 130 -8.43 21.66 -11.13
C GLN A 130 -8.28 20.50 -10.14
N SER A 131 -9.38 19.84 -9.79
CA SER A 131 -9.37 18.68 -8.89
C SER A 131 -8.57 17.52 -9.48
N LEU A 132 -8.74 17.25 -10.78
CA LEU A 132 -7.96 16.22 -11.47
C LEU A 132 -6.47 16.53 -11.55
N ARG A 133 -6.11 17.78 -11.85
CA ARG A 133 -4.69 18.19 -11.85
C ARG A 133 -4.05 18.04 -10.46
N SER A 134 -4.82 18.20 -9.40
CA SER A 134 -4.35 17.88 -8.04
C SER A 134 -4.17 16.37 -7.86
N ALA A 135 -5.10 15.57 -8.39
CA ALA A 135 -5.10 14.12 -8.28
C ALA A 135 -4.05 13.41 -9.15
N ASP A 136 -3.44 14.09 -10.12
CA ASP A 136 -2.30 13.58 -10.89
C ASP A 136 -1.15 13.13 -9.96
N ASN A 137 -0.90 13.85 -8.86
CA ASN A 137 0.07 13.40 -7.85
C ASN A 137 -0.34 12.08 -7.17
N ASP A 138 -1.63 11.90 -6.90
CA ASP A 138 -2.18 10.69 -6.29
C ASP A 138 -2.15 9.51 -7.27
N VAL A 139 -2.39 9.74 -8.57
CA VAL A 139 -2.20 8.74 -9.62
C VAL A 139 -0.75 8.29 -9.67
N LEU A 140 0.18 9.25 -9.66
CA LEU A 140 1.60 8.93 -9.72
C LEU A 140 2.03 8.09 -8.51
N ARG A 141 1.62 8.52 -7.32
CA ARG A 141 1.86 7.79 -6.07
C ARG A 141 1.23 6.40 -6.09
N PHE A 142 -0.02 6.28 -6.54
CA PHE A 142 -0.72 5.01 -6.69
C PHE A 142 0.04 4.04 -7.60
N LEU A 143 0.50 4.50 -8.77
CA LEU A 143 1.25 3.68 -9.72
C LEU A 143 2.58 3.21 -9.12
N GLN A 144 3.28 4.08 -8.37
CA GLN A 144 4.54 3.74 -7.71
C GLN A 144 4.34 2.75 -6.56
N LEU A 145 3.31 2.96 -5.73
CA LEU A 145 2.93 2.04 -4.66
C LEU A 145 2.53 0.66 -5.20
N LYS A 146 1.80 0.62 -6.32
CA LYS A 146 1.45 -0.62 -7.02
C LYS A 146 2.68 -1.34 -7.56
N GLN A 147 3.66 -0.63 -8.12
CA GLN A 147 4.93 -1.20 -8.59
C GLN A 147 5.82 -1.69 -7.45
N MET A 148 5.76 -1.01 -6.31
CA MET A 148 6.53 -1.36 -5.13
C MET A 148 5.98 -2.60 -4.42
N TYR A 149 4.65 -2.68 -4.25
CA TYR A 149 4.00 -3.81 -3.58
C TYR A 149 3.03 -4.56 -4.53
N PRO A 150 3.56 -5.27 -5.55
CA PRO A 150 2.72 -5.96 -6.53
C PRO A 150 1.83 -7.05 -5.89
N ASN A 151 2.31 -7.71 -4.82
CA ASN A 151 1.62 -8.83 -4.19
C ASN A 151 0.51 -8.43 -3.22
N THR A 152 0.46 -7.17 -2.79
CA THR A 152 -0.57 -6.65 -1.86
C THR A 152 -1.38 -5.56 -2.54
N ILE A 153 -0.78 -4.40 -2.82
CA ILE A 153 -1.44 -3.27 -3.50
C ILE A 153 -1.85 -3.66 -4.93
N GLY A 154 -1.03 -4.42 -5.66
CA GLY A 154 -1.40 -4.93 -6.98
C GLY A 154 -2.64 -5.81 -6.94
N ARG A 155 -2.66 -6.81 -6.05
CA ARG A 155 -3.83 -7.70 -5.87
C ARG A 155 -5.07 -6.96 -5.36
N PHE A 156 -4.90 -6.02 -4.43
CA PHE A 156 -5.98 -5.15 -3.96
C PHE A 156 -6.57 -4.36 -5.13
N THR A 157 -5.72 -3.72 -5.93
CA THR A 157 -6.10 -2.95 -7.11
C THR A 157 -6.86 -3.80 -8.13
N GLU A 158 -6.41 -5.02 -8.37
CA GLU A 158 -7.09 -5.97 -9.27
C GLU A 158 -8.47 -6.35 -8.72
N ALA A 159 -8.57 -6.68 -7.43
CA ALA A 159 -9.82 -7.06 -6.79
C ALA A 159 -10.88 -5.94 -6.84
N VAL A 160 -10.48 -4.68 -6.65
CA VAL A 160 -11.39 -3.53 -6.63
C VAL A 160 -11.60 -2.89 -8.01
N ASN A 161 -11.12 -3.52 -9.09
CA ASN A 161 -11.13 -2.98 -10.45
C ASN A 161 -10.44 -1.61 -10.58
N GLY A 162 -9.47 -1.29 -9.72
CA GLY A 162 -8.80 0.01 -9.68
C GLY A 162 -8.12 0.40 -11.00
N GLN A 163 -7.54 -0.57 -11.72
CA GLN A 163 -6.95 -0.31 -13.04
C GLN A 163 -8.00 0.08 -14.08
N LYS A 164 -9.18 -0.58 -14.09
CA LYS A 164 -10.26 -0.24 -15.01
C LYS A 164 -10.80 1.16 -14.74
N ILE A 165 -10.89 1.55 -13.47
CA ILE A 165 -11.31 2.91 -13.07
C ILE A 165 -10.29 3.94 -13.57
N LEU A 166 -8.99 3.70 -13.35
CA LEU A 166 -7.93 4.59 -13.82
C LEU A 166 -7.91 4.70 -15.36
N ASP A 167 -8.06 3.57 -16.07
CA ASP A 167 -8.12 3.55 -17.54
C ASP A 167 -9.37 4.26 -18.08
N ALA A 168 -10.51 4.16 -17.37
CA ALA A 168 -11.74 4.88 -17.73
C ALA A 168 -11.61 6.39 -17.52
N LEU A 169 -10.94 6.81 -16.44
CA LEU A 169 -10.67 8.22 -16.15
C LEU A 169 -9.65 8.83 -17.13
N SER A 170 -8.62 8.08 -17.54
CA SER A 170 -7.60 8.56 -18.48
C SER A 170 -8.07 8.57 -19.93
N SER A 171 -8.85 7.57 -20.35
CA SER A 171 -9.35 7.46 -21.73
C SER A 171 -10.60 8.30 -22.01
N GLY A 172 -11.32 8.72 -20.96
CA GLY A 172 -12.66 9.32 -21.09
C GLY A 172 -13.73 8.36 -21.62
N SER A 173 -13.36 7.10 -21.87
CA SER A 173 -14.25 6.06 -22.40
C SER A 173 -15.00 5.39 -21.25
N ILE A 174 -15.93 6.15 -20.66
CA ILE A 174 -16.81 5.65 -19.58
C ILE A 174 -18.07 5.01 -20.17
N ALA A 175 -17.96 4.54 -21.41
CA ALA A 175 -19.05 4.00 -22.18
C ALA A 175 -19.25 2.52 -21.83
N ALA A 176 -20.26 2.26 -20.99
CA ALA A 176 -21.04 1.03 -20.97
C ALA A 176 -20.35 -0.29 -20.59
N ALA A 177 -19.19 -0.26 -19.91
CA ALA A 177 -18.57 -1.51 -19.45
C ALA A 177 -19.39 -2.29 -18.40
N ASP A 178 -20.34 -1.65 -17.71
CA ASP A 178 -21.35 -2.35 -16.90
C ASP A 178 -22.70 -1.64 -17.00
N GLY A 179 -23.54 -2.09 -17.95
CA GLY A 179 -24.95 -1.69 -18.03
C GLY A 179 -25.80 -2.12 -16.84
N ASP A 180 -25.21 -2.72 -15.80
CA ASP A 180 -25.88 -3.30 -14.64
C ASP A 180 -25.26 -2.90 -13.28
N THR A 181 -24.29 -1.99 -13.24
CA THR A 181 -23.71 -1.46 -11.98
C THR A 181 -24.62 -0.46 -11.25
N SER A 182 -25.93 -0.60 -11.40
CA SER A 182 -26.87 -0.08 -10.40
C SER A 182 -26.86 -0.92 -9.10
N THR A 183 -26.11 -2.03 -9.09
CA THR A 183 -25.72 -2.75 -7.87
C THR A 183 -25.12 -1.79 -6.85
N ASP A 184 -25.81 -1.67 -5.71
CA ASP A 184 -25.54 -0.88 -4.52
C ASP A 184 -24.09 -0.35 -4.40
N ASP A 185 -23.92 0.97 -4.39
CA ASP A 185 -22.65 1.63 -4.01
C ASP A 185 -22.15 1.14 -2.65
N VAL A 186 -23.09 0.77 -1.76
CA VAL A 186 -22.83 0.12 -0.46
C VAL A 186 -22.06 -1.20 -0.62
N SER A 187 -22.41 -2.02 -1.61
CA SER A 187 -21.74 -3.31 -1.89
C SER A 187 -20.30 -3.09 -2.37
N ALA A 188 -20.07 -2.05 -3.16
CA ALA A 188 -18.75 -1.72 -3.65
C ALA A 188 -17.83 -1.24 -2.52
N ASP A 189 -18.33 -0.40 -1.61
CA ASP A 189 -17.58 0.06 -0.42
C ASP A 189 -17.27 -1.10 0.54
N GLU A 190 -18.24 -1.97 0.81
CA GLU A 190 -18.05 -3.17 1.62
C GLU A 190 -17.01 -4.11 1.00
N MET A 191 -17.03 -4.28 -0.33
CA MET A 191 -16.03 -5.07 -1.04
C MET A 191 -14.62 -4.48 -0.88
N MET A 192 -14.43 -3.16 -0.99
CA MET A 192 -13.12 -2.54 -0.78
C MET A 192 -12.63 -2.73 0.65
N ALA A 193 -13.50 -2.51 1.64
CA ALA A 193 -13.15 -2.69 3.05
C ALA A 193 -12.75 -4.15 3.34
N LYS A 194 -13.47 -5.12 2.78
CA LYS A 194 -13.15 -6.55 2.90
C LYS A 194 -11.83 -6.90 2.22
N CYS A 195 -11.59 -6.38 1.02
CA CYS A 195 -10.31 -6.56 0.31
C CYS A 195 -9.16 -5.95 1.10
N ALA A 196 -9.31 -4.73 1.63
CA ALA A 196 -8.30 -4.08 2.46
C ALA A 196 -8.01 -4.88 3.75
N ALA A 197 -9.04 -5.39 4.43
CA ALA A 197 -8.87 -6.23 5.62
C ALA A 197 -8.11 -7.53 5.30
N ASN A 198 -8.41 -8.19 4.18
CA ASN A 198 -7.67 -9.37 3.73
C ASN A 198 -6.21 -9.03 3.40
N THR A 199 -5.97 -7.90 2.74
CA THR A 199 -4.61 -7.42 2.45
C THR A 199 -3.85 -7.12 3.74
N LYS A 200 -4.49 -6.52 4.75
CA LYS A 200 -3.88 -6.30 6.06
C LYS A 200 -3.46 -7.61 6.71
N ALA A 201 -4.34 -8.61 6.74
CA ALA A 201 -4.04 -9.93 7.28
C ALA A 201 -2.89 -10.61 6.51
N GLN A 202 -2.81 -10.41 5.19
CA GLN A 202 -1.70 -10.88 4.38
C GLN A 202 -0.39 -10.17 4.79
N ILE A 203 -0.40 -8.86 4.99
CA ILE A 203 0.78 -8.09 5.44
C ILE A 203 1.26 -8.54 6.81
N ASP A 204 0.34 -8.77 7.75
CA ASP A 204 0.68 -9.27 9.09
C ASP A 204 1.30 -10.67 9.06
N GLN A 205 1.08 -11.45 7.99
CA GLN A 205 1.70 -12.77 7.77
C GLN A 205 3.01 -12.72 6.97
N MET A 206 3.32 -11.60 6.31
CA MET A 206 4.55 -11.46 5.52
C MET A 206 5.79 -11.44 6.43
N ALA A 207 6.92 -11.91 5.90
CA ALA A 207 8.15 -11.80 6.66
C ALA A 207 8.52 -10.31 6.79
N PRO A 208 8.98 -9.85 7.96
CA PRO A 208 9.19 -8.42 8.21
C PRO A 208 10.13 -7.73 7.22
N HIS A 209 11.11 -8.48 6.73
CA HIS A 209 12.11 -8.03 5.78
C HIS A 209 11.61 -7.96 4.33
N ASP A 210 10.52 -8.65 3.99
CA ASP A 210 9.96 -8.65 2.63
C ASP A 210 9.52 -7.25 2.22
N ASN A 211 8.96 -6.48 3.15
CA ASN A 211 8.54 -5.09 2.94
C ASN A 211 9.74 -4.21 2.54
N LEU A 212 10.85 -4.38 3.26
CA LEU A 212 12.09 -3.64 2.99
C LEU A 212 12.71 -4.08 1.67
N ILE A 213 12.75 -5.39 1.38
CA ILE A 213 13.27 -5.94 0.12
C ILE A 213 12.47 -5.42 -1.06
N GLN A 214 11.13 -5.40 -0.98
CA GLN A 214 10.26 -4.85 -2.03
C GLN A 214 10.52 -3.37 -2.28
N TRP A 215 10.64 -2.57 -1.21
CA TRP A 215 11.01 -1.15 -1.33
C TRP A 215 12.40 -0.96 -1.95
N LEU A 216 13.41 -1.70 -1.50
CA LEU A 216 14.76 -1.63 -2.06
C LEU A 216 14.80 -2.07 -3.53
N ASN A 217 14.04 -3.10 -3.89
CA ASN A 217 13.90 -3.53 -5.27
C ASN A 217 13.27 -2.46 -6.15
N PHE A 218 12.25 -1.78 -5.64
CA PHE A 218 11.64 -0.64 -6.30
C PHE A 218 12.65 0.52 -6.48
N GLN A 219 13.37 0.92 -5.43
CA GLN A 219 14.38 1.98 -5.50
C GLN A 219 15.51 1.63 -6.47
N GLY A 220 15.93 0.36 -6.48
CA GLY A 220 16.96 -0.14 -7.39
C GLY A 220 16.56 -0.09 -8.86
N ARG A 221 15.34 -0.56 -9.20
CA ARG A 221 14.76 -0.45 -10.55
C ARG A 221 14.65 1.01 -11.00
N ARG A 222 14.10 1.86 -10.14
CA ARG A 222 13.98 3.31 -10.40
C ARG A 222 15.35 3.96 -10.63
N GLY A 223 16.35 3.60 -9.83
CA GLY A 223 17.72 4.11 -10.00
C GLY A 223 18.31 3.76 -11.37
N THR A 224 18.01 2.58 -11.91
CA THR A 224 18.43 2.21 -13.26
C THR A 224 17.68 2.94 -14.36
N ASP A 225 16.39 3.21 -14.17
CA ASP A 225 15.57 3.95 -15.14
C ASP A 225 16.00 5.42 -15.24
N MET A 226 16.19 6.09 -14.09
CA MET A 226 16.69 7.47 -14.07
C MET A 226 18.09 7.61 -14.68
N ALA A 227 18.96 6.62 -14.45
CA ALA A 227 20.28 6.61 -15.08
C ALA A 227 20.21 6.45 -16.60
N TYR A 228 19.23 5.70 -17.10
CA TYR A 228 18.99 5.51 -18.52
C TYR A 228 18.44 6.79 -19.17
N GLU A 229 17.49 7.47 -18.53
CA GLU A 229 16.95 8.76 -19.00
C GLU A 229 18.03 9.85 -19.02
N ALA A 230 18.85 9.96 -17.97
CA ALA A 230 19.96 10.91 -17.93
C ALA A 230 20.98 10.68 -19.07
N ALA A 231 21.24 9.41 -19.41
CA ALA A 231 22.12 9.05 -20.53
C ALA A 231 21.52 9.43 -21.90
N GLN A 232 20.19 9.41 -22.05
CA GLN A 232 19.52 9.82 -23.29
C GLN A 232 19.44 11.35 -23.45
N ILE A 233 19.26 12.09 -22.36
CA ILE A 233 19.07 13.55 -22.39
C ILE A 233 20.38 14.30 -22.64
N THR A 234 21.54 13.64 -22.51
CA THR A 234 22.85 14.28 -22.78
C THR A 234 22.91 14.71 -24.26
N PRO A 235 22.81 16.01 -24.56
CA PRO A 235 22.59 16.46 -25.93
C PRO A 235 23.86 16.22 -26.76
N VAL A 236 23.70 15.53 -27.88
CA VAL A 236 24.74 15.32 -28.91
C VAL A 236 25.19 16.66 -29.55
N GLY A 237 24.60 17.79 -29.16
CA GLY A 237 24.71 19.09 -29.83
C GLY A 237 25.85 20.03 -29.43
N ALA A 238 26.71 19.71 -28.44
CA ALA A 238 27.75 20.66 -27.98
C ALA A 238 29.18 20.36 -28.48
N ALA A 239 29.36 19.44 -29.44
CA ALA A 239 30.68 19.09 -29.98
C ALA A 239 30.73 19.08 -31.51
N GLN A 240 30.24 20.15 -32.15
CA GLN A 240 30.64 20.53 -33.50
C GLN A 240 31.58 21.74 -33.44
N ALA A 241 32.80 21.53 -32.94
CA ALA A 241 33.94 22.38 -33.28
C ALA A 241 35.24 21.59 -33.06
N ASN A 242 35.69 20.92 -34.13
CA ASN A 242 37.08 20.55 -34.43
C ASN A 242 37.97 20.06 -33.27
N ALA A 243 37.85 18.78 -32.91
CA ALA A 243 38.99 18.03 -32.40
C ALA A 243 38.88 16.56 -32.82
N ILE A 244 39.78 16.16 -33.72
CA ILE A 244 40.07 14.76 -34.06
C ILE A 244 40.57 14.10 -32.76
N ARG A 245 39.69 13.35 -32.07
CA ARG A 245 40.07 12.52 -30.93
C ARG A 245 39.52 11.11 -31.12
N LEU A 246 40.47 10.18 -31.15
CA LEU A 246 40.30 8.74 -31.00
C LEU A 246 39.26 8.45 -29.91
N LYS A 247 38.11 7.91 -30.32
CA LYS A 247 37.06 7.45 -29.40
C LYS A 247 37.44 6.05 -28.89
N PRO A 248 37.85 5.87 -27.62
CA PRO A 248 37.78 4.54 -27.03
C PRO A 248 36.29 4.21 -26.86
N LYS A 249 35.76 3.31 -27.69
CA LYS A 249 34.46 2.67 -27.45
C LYS A 249 34.61 1.77 -26.22
N VAL A 250 34.65 2.34 -25.03
CA VAL A 250 34.40 1.57 -23.82
C VAL A 250 32.91 1.28 -23.83
N LYS A 251 32.54 0.08 -24.30
CA LYS A 251 31.21 -0.48 -24.09
C LYS A 251 31.06 -0.62 -22.58
N GLU A 252 30.57 0.41 -21.90
CA GLU A 252 30.11 0.28 -20.53
C GLU A 252 28.98 -0.76 -20.55
N LYS A 253 29.28 -1.96 -20.05
CA LYS A 253 28.26 -3.01 -19.89
C LYS A 253 27.16 -2.42 -19.03
N LYS A 254 25.96 -2.24 -19.62
CA LYS A 254 24.75 -1.80 -18.92
C LYS A 254 24.63 -2.69 -17.69
N LYS A 255 24.90 -2.12 -16.50
CA LYS A 255 24.88 -2.86 -15.25
C LYS A 255 23.42 -3.17 -14.96
N GLU A 256 23.01 -4.37 -15.31
CA GLU A 256 21.65 -4.84 -15.10
C GLU A 256 21.32 -4.83 -13.61
N TYR A 257 20.11 -4.38 -13.29
CA TYR A 257 19.62 -4.37 -11.93
C TYR A 257 19.51 -5.82 -11.43
N ARG A 258 20.22 -6.16 -10.35
CA ARG A 258 20.10 -7.47 -9.70
C ARG A 258 19.02 -7.37 -8.63
N GLU A 259 17.92 -8.08 -8.84
CA GLU A 259 16.84 -8.18 -7.86
C GLU A 259 17.33 -8.88 -6.58
N ILE A 260 16.99 -8.29 -5.44
CA ILE A 260 17.23 -8.84 -4.11
C ILE A 260 16.17 -9.91 -3.87
N LYS A 261 16.57 -11.18 -3.78
CA LYS A 261 15.65 -12.30 -3.61
C LYS A 261 15.48 -12.75 -2.16
N GLY A 262 16.41 -12.38 -1.29
CA GLY A 262 16.43 -12.80 0.11
C GLY A 262 17.37 -11.95 0.96
N LEU A 263 17.52 -12.33 2.23
CA LEU A 263 18.33 -11.63 3.22
C LEU A 263 19.82 -11.66 2.90
N GLN A 264 20.32 -12.69 2.20
CA GLN A 264 21.73 -12.72 1.80
C GLN A 264 22.06 -11.67 0.75
N ASP A 265 21.20 -11.53 -0.28
CA ASP A 265 21.33 -10.47 -1.27
C ASP A 265 21.17 -9.09 -0.60
N LEU A 266 20.23 -8.98 0.35
CA LEU A 266 20.01 -7.76 1.13
C LEU A 266 21.26 -7.38 1.93
N ARG A 267 21.85 -8.33 2.67
CA ARG A 267 23.09 -8.14 3.44
C ARG A 267 24.23 -7.67 2.54
N ALA A 268 24.41 -8.30 1.39
CA ALA A 268 25.44 -7.92 0.43
C ALA A 268 25.22 -6.50 -0.12
N MET A 269 23.96 -6.13 -0.37
CA MET A 269 23.60 -4.82 -0.88
C MET A 269 23.82 -3.72 0.17
N ILE A 270 23.27 -3.85 1.38
CA ILE A 270 23.35 -2.81 2.41
C ILE A 270 24.74 -2.67 3.03
N SER A 271 25.56 -3.73 2.98
CA SER A 271 26.97 -3.67 3.36
C SER A 271 27.81 -2.82 2.40
N SER A 272 27.30 -2.49 1.21
CA SER A 272 28.00 -1.64 0.24
C SER A 272 27.74 -0.16 0.51
N PRO A 273 28.74 0.64 0.93
CA PRO A 273 28.56 2.08 1.17
C PRO A 273 28.04 2.81 -0.07
N GLY A 274 28.49 2.39 -1.27
CA GLY A 274 28.03 2.95 -2.53
C GLY A 274 26.57 2.66 -2.85
N ALA A 275 26.05 1.50 -2.45
CA ALA A 275 24.63 1.20 -2.62
C ALA A 275 23.77 2.04 -1.66
N MET A 276 24.18 2.15 -0.40
CA MET A 276 23.48 2.97 0.61
C MET A 276 23.52 4.46 0.28
N LEU A 277 24.63 4.96 -0.28
CA LEU A 277 24.73 6.34 -0.77
C LEU A 277 23.82 6.61 -1.96
N LYS A 278 23.74 5.68 -2.92
CA LYS A 278 22.77 5.81 -4.03
C LYS A 278 21.34 5.80 -3.52
N LEU A 279 21.02 4.90 -2.60
CA LEU A 279 19.72 4.85 -1.95
C LEU A 279 19.38 6.18 -1.28
N LEU A 280 20.33 6.77 -0.54
CA LEU A 280 20.19 8.10 0.06
C LEU A 280 19.90 9.19 -0.99
N CYS A 281 20.63 9.20 -2.11
CA CYS A 281 20.39 10.16 -3.20
C CYS A 281 19.05 9.92 -3.94
N HIS A 282 18.51 8.70 -3.93
CA HIS A 282 17.17 8.41 -4.44
C HIS A 282 16.08 8.78 -3.43
N ALA A 283 16.41 8.72 -2.14
CA ALA A 283 15.56 9.06 -1.00
C ALA A 283 15.53 10.58 -0.69
N SER A 284 16.43 11.40 -1.25
CA SER A 284 16.39 12.85 -1.06
C SER A 284 17.07 13.59 -2.21
N GLU A 285 16.36 14.56 -2.79
CA GLU A 285 16.91 15.44 -3.82
C GLU A 285 18.05 16.31 -3.27
N ASP A 286 17.89 16.83 -2.05
CA ASP A 286 18.93 17.61 -1.37
C ASP A 286 20.20 16.78 -1.16
N ALA A 287 20.04 15.49 -0.81
CA ALA A 287 21.16 14.57 -0.69
C ALA A 287 21.85 14.30 -2.03
N ARG A 288 21.08 14.22 -3.13
CA ARG A 288 21.64 14.11 -4.48
C ARG A 288 22.47 15.34 -4.84
N VAL A 289 21.92 16.53 -4.65
CA VAL A 289 22.60 17.80 -4.92
C VAL A 289 23.87 17.94 -4.08
N GLU A 290 23.83 17.58 -2.79
CA GLU A 290 25.00 17.63 -1.93
C GLU A 290 26.07 16.59 -2.33
N TYR A 291 25.65 15.40 -2.76
CA TYR A 291 26.57 14.40 -3.29
C TYR A 291 27.27 14.87 -4.57
N ASP A 292 26.54 15.50 -5.50
CA ASP A 292 27.12 16.04 -6.72
C ASP A 292 28.12 17.16 -6.42
N ARG A 293 27.82 18.03 -5.44
CA ARG A 293 28.77 19.03 -4.93
C ARG A 293 30.01 18.38 -4.33
N PHE A 294 29.84 17.37 -3.47
CA PHE A 294 30.94 16.63 -2.87
C PHE A 294 31.85 16.01 -3.94
N ARG A 295 31.25 15.39 -4.97
CA ARG A 295 31.95 14.78 -6.09
C ARG A 295 32.73 15.82 -6.90
N ALA A 296 32.14 16.99 -7.16
CA ALA A 296 32.83 18.08 -7.85
C ALA A 296 34.05 18.59 -7.06
N THR A 297 33.92 18.76 -5.74
CA THR A 297 35.02 19.20 -4.86
C THR A 297 36.15 18.17 -4.78
N GLU A 298 35.84 16.89 -4.58
CA GLU A 298 36.85 15.83 -4.52
C GLU A 298 37.58 15.67 -5.87
N THR A 299 36.87 15.81 -7.00
CA THR A 299 37.50 15.79 -8.33
C THR A 299 38.49 16.96 -8.51
N SER A 300 38.19 18.13 -7.91
CA SER A 300 39.11 19.28 -7.93
C SER A 300 40.28 19.18 -6.95
N SER A 301 40.16 18.36 -5.89
CA SER A 301 41.18 18.23 -4.83
C SER A 301 42.17 17.06 -5.05
N ASN A 302 41.86 16.13 -5.96
CA ASN A 302 42.57 14.86 -6.10
C ASN A 302 43.92 14.91 -6.85
N THR A 303 44.53 16.08 -7.00
CA THR A 303 45.88 16.20 -7.59
C THR A 303 47.03 15.95 -6.60
N SER A 304 46.81 15.71 -5.30
CA SER A 304 47.96 15.62 -4.36
C SER A 304 47.85 14.84 -3.04
N THR A 305 46.76 14.15 -2.67
CA THR A 305 46.63 13.59 -1.29
C THR A 305 46.14 12.14 -1.16
N ALA A 306 46.25 11.31 -2.20
CA ALA A 306 45.92 9.88 -2.12
C ALA A 306 46.97 9.01 -1.38
N ALA A 307 47.98 9.62 -0.76
CA ALA A 307 49.03 8.91 -0.01
C ALA A 307 48.98 9.32 1.47
N ALA A 308 48.85 8.31 2.33
CA ALA A 308 49.07 8.35 3.78
C ALA A 308 47.92 8.83 4.69
N GLU A 309 46.86 8.03 4.80
CA GLU A 309 46.30 7.75 6.13
C GLU A 309 46.60 6.29 6.49
N ASN A 310 47.80 6.07 7.05
CA ASN A 310 48.28 4.81 7.61
C ASN A 310 47.54 4.48 8.93
N SER A 311 46.23 4.32 8.90
CA SER A 311 45.52 3.73 10.03
C SER A 311 45.67 2.21 9.94
N THR A 312 46.34 1.60 10.91
CA THR A 312 46.67 0.16 11.00
C THR A 312 45.46 -0.79 11.12
N MET A 313 44.23 -0.30 10.94
CA MET A 313 43.09 -1.18 10.72
C MET A 313 43.09 -1.59 9.25
N THR A 314 43.43 -2.86 8.99
CA THR A 314 43.20 -3.54 7.71
C THR A 314 41.71 -3.53 7.38
N THR A 315 41.22 -2.41 6.82
CA THR A 315 39.83 -2.33 6.36
C THR A 315 39.69 -3.15 5.09
N THR A 316 38.73 -4.08 5.07
CA THR A 316 38.37 -4.92 3.91
C THR A 316 37.77 -4.12 2.74
N LEU A 317 37.54 -2.81 2.92
CA LEU A 317 36.89 -1.93 1.94
C LEU A 317 37.89 -1.38 0.92
N SER A 318 37.44 -1.30 -0.34
CA SER A 318 38.21 -0.64 -1.40
C SER A 318 38.35 0.89 -1.16
N PRO A 319 39.39 1.55 -1.69
CA PRO A 319 39.54 3.02 -1.57
C PRO A 319 38.32 3.80 -2.07
N SER A 320 37.67 3.32 -3.13
CA SER A 320 36.42 3.90 -3.66
C SER A 320 35.27 3.79 -2.65
N ALA A 321 35.15 2.65 -1.96
CA ALA A 321 34.14 2.46 -0.93
C ALA A 321 34.39 3.35 0.30
N LEU A 322 35.65 3.59 0.69
CA LEU A 322 35.99 4.53 1.76
C LEU A 322 35.62 5.97 1.40
N LEU A 323 35.87 6.41 0.15
CA LEU A 323 35.46 7.73 -0.32
C LEU A 323 33.93 7.89 -0.32
N GLN A 324 33.21 6.85 -0.76
CA GLN A 324 31.74 6.81 -0.72
C GLN A 324 31.22 6.88 0.71
N LEU A 325 31.86 6.15 1.65
CA LEU A 325 31.51 6.18 3.06
C LEU A 325 31.73 7.57 3.68
N LYS A 326 32.84 8.23 3.33
CA LYS A 326 33.13 9.62 3.73
C LYS A 326 32.08 10.60 3.20
N ALA A 327 31.72 10.48 1.92
CA ALA A 327 30.66 11.29 1.30
C ALA A 327 29.33 11.08 2.03
N TYR A 328 28.96 9.82 2.23
CA TYR A 328 27.71 9.41 2.86
C TYR A 328 27.54 10.02 4.26
N PHE A 329 28.53 9.88 5.15
CA PHE A 329 28.44 10.42 6.51
C PHE A 329 28.43 11.95 6.56
N LYS A 330 28.98 12.63 5.54
CA LYS A 330 28.92 14.08 5.44
C LYS A 330 27.51 14.58 5.08
N ILE A 331 26.80 13.81 4.23
CA ILE A 331 25.48 14.15 3.68
C ILE A 331 24.37 13.74 4.64
N VAL A 332 24.45 12.54 5.22
CA VAL A 332 23.35 11.94 5.99
C VAL A 332 22.97 12.77 7.22
N GLY A 333 23.94 13.31 7.95
CA GLY A 333 23.69 14.10 9.16
C GLY A 333 23.02 15.45 8.87
N ARG A 334 23.24 16.03 7.68
CA ARG A 334 22.65 17.32 7.29
C ARG A 334 21.25 17.17 6.71
N ASN A 335 21.03 16.14 5.90
CA ASN A 335 19.79 16.02 5.13
C ASN A 335 18.73 15.16 5.82
N LEU A 336 19.12 14.17 6.61
CA LEU A 336 18.17 13.26 7.26
C LEU A 336 18.01 13.50 8.77
N ASN A 337 18.72 14.48 9.34
CA ASN A 337 18.81 14.70 10.79
C ASN A 337 19.11 13.40 11.58
N LEU A 338 19.87 12.49 10.97
CA LEU A 338 20.16 11.20 11.57
C LEU A 338 21.05 11.40 12.81
N PRO A 339 20.69 10.87 13.99
CA PRO A 339 21.59 10.90 15.13
C PRO A 339 22.90 10.16 14.79
N PRO A 340 24.07 10.71 15.19
CA PRO A 340 25.37 10.14 14.83
C PRO A 340 25.58 8.72 15.38
N ASP A 341 24.80 8.32 16.38
CA ASP A 341 24.91 7.03 17.07
C ASP A 341 24.08 5.91 16.42
N VAL A 342 23.20 6.21 15.46
CA VAL A 342 22.34 5.20 14.82
C VAL A 342 23.13 4.29 13.88
N ILE A 343 24.11 4.85 13.16
CA ILE A 343 24.99 4.09 12.27
C ILE A 343 26.41 4.64 12.35
N THR A 344 27.37 3.78 12.63
CA THR A 344 28.79 4.15 12.72
C THR A 344 29.54 3.73 11.46
N ARG A 345 30.72 4.31 11.24
CA ARG A 345 31.63 3.86 10.17
C ARG A 345 32.01 2.39 10.34
N ASP A 346 32.18 1.96 11.60
CA ASP A 346 32.55 0.60 11.95
C ASP A 346 31.47 -0.41 11.53
N ALA A 347 30.18 -0.05 11.55
CA ALA A 347 29.12 -0.92 11.08
C ALA A 347 29.30 -1.34 9.60
N PHE A 348 29.78 -0.42 8.74
CA PHE A 348 30.09 -0.73 7.35
C PHE A 348 31.39 -1.52 7.20
N VAL A 349 32.41 -1.20 7.99
CA VAL A 349 33.73 -1.88 7.94
C VAL A 349 33.60 -3.33 8.42
N LEU A 350 32.84 -3.56 9.49
CA LEU A 350 32.60 -4.87 10.08
C LEU A 350 31.49 -5.64 9.37
N GLY A 351 30.71 -4.98 8.50
CA GLY A 351 29.54 -5.59 7.87
C GLY A 351 28.48 -6.01 8.89
N ASP A 352 28.25 -5.18 9.92
CA ASP A 352 27.24 -5.41 10.96
C ASP A 352 25.84 -5.29 10.36
N PHE A 353 25.33 -6.43 9.93
CA PHE A 353 24.05 -6.54 9.25
C PHE A 353 22.89 -5.98 10.09
N ASN A 354 22.92 -6.15 11.42
CA ASN A 354 21.82 -5.70 12.28
C ASN A 354 21.68 -4.19 12.31
N SER A 355 22.82 -3.49 12.44
CA SER A 355 22.84 -2.02 12.44
C SER A 355 22.51 -1.46 11.06
N LEU A 356 23.07 -2.06 10.00
CA LEU A 356 22.78 -1.67 8.62
C LEU A 356 21.31 -1.89 8.25
N TYR A 357 20.72 -3.02 8.68
CA TYR A 357 19.32 -3.33 8.47
C TYR A 357 18.40 -2.34 9.18
N ALA A 358 18.65 -2.06 10.47
CA ALA A 358 17.88 -1.08 11.23
C ALA A 358 17.92 0.31 10.57
N TYR A 359 19.09 0.69 10.04
CA TYR A 359 19.23 1.93 9.30
C TYR A 359 18.47 1.92 7.96
N ALA A 360 18.48 0.81 7.21
CA ALA A 360 17.67 0.68 6.00
C ALA A 360 16.17 0.79 6.31
N VAL A 361 15.71 0.24 7.43
CA VAL A 361 14.32 0.43 7.90
C VAL A 361 14.04 1.87 8.29
N TYR A 362 14.98 2.58 8.91
CA TYR A 362 14.85 4.02 9.16
C TYR A 362 14.62 4.79 7.86
N LEU A 363 15.42 4.54 6.82
CA LEU A 363 15.23 5.16 5.51
C LEU A 363 13.85 4.83 4.93
N TYR A 364 13.43 3.58 4.99
CA TYR A 364 12.13 3.15 4.48
C TYR A 364 10.95 3.81 5.23
N THR A 365 11.07 3.98 6.55
CA THR A 365 9.99 4.52 7.40
C THR A 365 9.87 6.03 7.28
N PHE A 366 11.00 6.74 7.34
CA PHE A 366 11.01 8.22 7.40
C PHE A 366 11.24 8.86 6.03
N HIS A 367 11.81 8.13 5.08
CA HIS A 367 12.11 8.61 3.72
C HIS A 367 11.71 7.58 2.65
N PRO A 368 10.44 7.10 2.64
CA PRO A 368 9.99 6.09 1.69
C PRO A 368 10.08 6.55 0.23
N ASN A 369 10.03 7.86 -0.01
CA ASN A 369 10.05 8.50 -1.32
C ASN A 369 9.10 7.84 -2.32
N TYR A 370 7.82 7.80 -1.93
CA TYR A 370 6.75 7.26 -2.76
C TYR A 370 6.70 7.98 -4.10
N ILE A 371 6.77 9.32 -4.08
CA ILE A 371 6.88 10.14 -5.28
C ILE A 371 8.33 10.61 -5.46
N ALA A 372 8.87 10.27 -6.62
CA ALA A 372 10.19 10.68 -7.07
C ALA A 372 10.25 12.20 -7.32
N PRO A 373 11.24 12.94 -6.76
CA PRO A 373 11.44 14.34 -7.11
C PRO A 373 11.66 14.52 -8.61
N GLY A 374 10.92 15.46 -9.21
CA GLY A 374 11.04 15.81 -10.62
C GLY A 374 10.41 14.83 -11.61
N LEU A 375 9.70 13.80 -11.14
CA LEU A 375 9.02 12.85 -12.02
C LEU A 375 7.66 13.41 -12.46
N ALA A 376 7.38 13.36 -13.76
CA ALA A 376 6.08 13.69 -14.33
C ALA A 376 5.32 12.41 -14.66
N LEU A 377 3.99 12.50 -14.65
CA LEU A 377 3.15 11.43 -15.17
C LEU A 377 3.38 11.24 -16.67
N SER A 378 3.25 9.99 -17.12
CA SER A 378 3.19 9.71 -18.55
C SER A 378 1.93 10.35 -19.15
N PRO A 379 1.97 10.88 -20.40
CA PRO A 379 0.81 11.37 -21.16
C PRO A 379 -0.43 10.46 -21.07
N ARG A 380 -0.21 9.13 -21.03
CA ARG A 380 -1.28 8.13 -20.95
C ARG A 380 -2.06 8.15 -19.64
N HIS A 381 -1.46 8.59 -18.54
CA HIS A 381 -2.06 8.53 -17.20
C HIS A 381 -2.50 9.88 -16.67
N HIS A 382 -2.31 10.96 -17.45
CA HIS A 382 -2.83 12.28 -17.10
C HIS A 382 -4.35 12.25 -17.07
N LEU A 383 -4.92 12.73 -15.98
CA LEU A 383 -6.37 12.87 -15.85
C LEU A 383 -6.79 14.15 -16.57
N SER A 384 -7.49 14.02 -17.71
CA SER A 384 -7.99 15.16 -18.47
C SER A 384 -9.40 14.92 -19.01
N TYR A 385 -10.22 15.97 -18.96
CA TYR A 385 -11.55 16.02 -19.56
C TYR A 385 -11.59 16.74 -20.90
N GLU A 386 -10.45 16.87 -21.59
CA GLU A 386 -10.40 17.49 -22.93
C GLU A 386 -11.37 16.82 -23.91
N PHE A 387 -11.71 15.55 -23.71
CA PHE A 387 -12.72 14.84 -24.52
C PHE A 387 -14.17 15.34 -24.32
N LEU A 388 -14.46 16.03 -23.20
CA LEU A 388 -15.76 16.66 -22.93
C LEU A 388 -15.88 18.04 -23.58
N THR A 389 -14.76 18.75 -23.79
CA THR A 389 -14.77 20.11 -24.33
C THR A 389 -15.46 20.21 -25.70
N PRO A 390 -15.13 19.38 -26.72
CA PRO A 390 -15.83 19.42 -28.01
C PRO A 390 -17.32 19.04 -27.91
N GLN A 391 -17.68 18.16 -26.97
CA GLN A 391 -19.08 17.76 -26.75
C GLN A 391 -19.87 18.92 -26.12
N TRP A 392 -19.26 19.61 -25.17
CA TRP A 392 -19.83 20.79 -24.54
C TRP A 392 -19.98 21.93 -25.53
N GLU A 393 -18.96 22.22 -26.35
CA GLU A 393 -19.04 23.24 -27.41
C GLU A 393 -20.15 22.93 -28.41
N LYS A 394 -20.33 21.65 -28.79
CA LYS A 394 -21.42 21.21 -29.66
C LYS A 394 -22.78 21.44 -29.00
N ILE A 395 -22.93 21.12 -27.72
CA ILE A 395 -24.18 21.34 -26.96
C ILE A 395 -24.44 22.85 -26.80
N GLN A 396 -23.42 23.63 -26.49
CA GLN A 396 -23.50 25.08 -26.38
C GLN A 396 -23.94 25.70 -27.71
N ARG A 397 -23.41 25.23 -28.84
CA ARG A 397 -23.81 25.67 -30.18
C ARG A 397 -25.27 25.30 -30.48
N VAL A 398 -25.66 24.04 -30.27
CA VAL A 398 -27.04 23.56 -30.51
C VAL A 398 -28.05 24.29 -29.62
N LEU A 399 -27.70 24.54 -28.36
CA LEU A 399 -28.50 25.38 -27.50
C LEU A 399 -28.56 26.79 -28.10
N THR A 400 -27.43 27.45 -28.33
CA THR A 400 -27.40 28.86 -28.81
C THR A 400 -28.19 29.06 -30.12
N GLU A 401 -28.13 28.12 -31.06
CA GLU A 401 -28.75 28.22 -32.39
C GLU A 401 -30.25 27.84 -32.42
N ASN A 402 -30.71 26.88 -31.60
CA ASN A 402 -32.10 26.41 -31.62
C ASN A 402 -32.87 26.79 -30.34
N MET A 403 -34.07 27.35 -30.52
CA MET A 403 -35.02 27.63 -29.43
C MET A 403 -35.50 26.31 -28.81
N CYS A 404 -34.88 25.88 -27.70
CA CYS A 404 -35.36 24.82 -26.80
C CYS A 404 -35.99 23.58 -27.48
N ASP A 405 -35.32 23.02 -28.47
CA ASP A 405 -35.69 21.71 -29.02
C ASP A 405 -35.51 20.63 -27.93
N PRO A 406 -36.50 19.75 -27.68
CA PRO A 406 -36.36 18.56 -26.84
C PRO A 406 -35.06 17.78 -27.09
N PHE A 407 -34.55 17.77 -28.33
CA PHE A 407 -33.26 17.18 -28.66
C PHE A 407 -32.08 17.85 -27.94
N ALA A 408 -32.04 19.19 -27.90
CA ALA A 408 -30.97 19.94 -27.22
C ALA A 408 -30.99 19.68 -25.71
N GLN A 409 -32.18 19.59 -25.13
CA GLN A 409 -32.36 19.23 -23.72
C GLN A 409 -31.87 17.80 -23.45
N GLN A 410 -32.20 16.84 -24.32
CA GLN A 410 -31.71 15.46 -24.22
C GLN A 410 -30.18 15.39 -24.30
N GLN A 411 -29.54 16.13 -25.21
CA GLN A 411 -28.09 16.16 -25.32
C GLN A 411 -27.43 16.74 -24.05
N LEU A 412 -28.00 17.80 -23.47
CA LEU A 412 -27.55 18.36 -22.20
C LEU A 412 -27.69 17.35 -21.05
N TYR A 413 -28.81 16.63 -20.96
CA TYR A 413 -28.99 15.59 -19.95
C TYR A 413 -27.97 14.45 -20.09
N ILE A 414 -27.71 14.00 -21.32
CA ILE A 414 -26.68 12.98 -21.60
C ILE A 414 -25.31 13.47 -21.14
N PHE A 415 -24.97 14.73 -21.43
CA PHE A 415 -23.70 15.32 -21.03
C PHE A 415 -23.56 15.45 -19.51
N ILE A 416 -24.58 15.96 -18.82
CA ILE A 416 -24.60 16.01 -17.35
C ILE A 416 -24.50 14.60 -16.76
N ALA A 417 -25.18 13.61 -17.34
CA ALA A 417 -25.09 12.22 -16.90
C ALA A 417 -23.66 11.65 -17.08
N LYS A 418 -22.97 12.00 -18.18
CA LYS A 418 -21.55 11.66 -18.36
C LYS A 418 -20.68 12.31 -17.29
N ILE A 419 -20.81 13.62 -17.04
CA ILE A 419 -20.07 14.33 -15.97
C ILE A 419 -20.32 13.69 -14.61
N LYS A 420 -21.57 13.33 -14.29
CA LYS A 420 -21.89 12.66 -13.02
C LYS A 420 -21.20 11.29 -12.91
N ARG A 421 -21.18 10.51 -13.99
CA ARG A 421 -20.52 9.19 -14.02
C ARG A 421 -19.00 9.33 -13.88
N VAL A 422 -18.42 10.26 -14.61
CA VAL A 422 -17.02 10.68 -14.49
C VAL A 422 -16.68 11.00 -13.02
N ASN A 423 -17.45 11.90 -12.40
CA ASN A 423 -17.22 12.33 -11.02
C ASN A 423 -17.35 11.16 -10.04
N LYS A 424 -18.32 10.25 -10.27
CA LYS A 424 -18.47 9.03 -9.48
C LYS A 424 -17.23 8.13 -9.57
N HIS A 425 -16.67 7.92 -10.78
CA HIS A 425 -15.43 7.16 -10.95
C HIS A 425 -14.23 7.86 -10.31
N PHE A 426 -14.18 9.19 -10.36
CA PHE A 426 -13.13 9.96 -9.70
C PHE A 426 -13.17 9.78 -8.18
N LEU A 427 -14.33 9.99 -7.54
CA LEU A 427 -14.51 9.75 -6.11
C LEU A 427 -14.17 8.32 -5.73
N ARG A 428 -14.53 7.36 -6.58
CA ARG A 428 -14.17 5.95 -6.38
C ARG A 428 -12.66 5.72 -6.47
N PHE A 429 -11.99 6.35 -7.41
CA PHE A 429 -10.54 6.28 -7.55
C PHE A 429 -9.83 6.91 -6.35
N GLU A 430 -10.32 8.06 -5.86
CA GLU A 430 -9.84 8.70 -4.63
C GLU A 430 -9.94 7.74 -3.43
N GLN A 431 -11.05 7.04 -3.27
CA GLN A 431 -11.21 5.99 -2.24
C GLN A 431 -10.19 4.86 -2.42
N VAL A 432 -9.93 4.41 -3.66
CA VAL A 432 -8.90 3.39 -3.94
C VAL A 432 -7.52 3.93 -3.53
N CYS A 433 -7.17 5.17 -3.90
CA CYS A 433 -5.91 5.81 -3.49
C CYS A 433 -5.78 5.88 -1.96
N HIS A 434 -6.86 6.20 -1.25
CA HIS A 434 -6.87 6.23 0.21
C HIS A 434 -6.53 4.85 0.81
N TYR A 435 -7.18 3.78 0.37
CA TYR A 435 -6.86 2.42 0.82
C TYR A 435 -5.44 1.99 0.44
N VAL A 436 -4.97 2.37 -0.75
CA VAL A 436 -3.59 2.10 -1.19
C VAL A 436 -2.57 2.78 -0.28
N ASP A 437 -2.85 4.00 0.15
CA ASP A 437 -2.04 4.71 1.14
C ASP A 437 -2.09 4.04 2.51
N GLU A 438 -3.26 3.61 2.99
CA GLU A 438 -3.38 2.84 4.23
C GLU A 438 -2.59 1.53 4.18
N ILE A 439 -2.69 0.78 3.07
CA ILE A 439 -1.95 -0.46 2.86
C ILE A 439 -0.43 -0.20 2.90
N ALA A 440 0.03 0.87 2.25
CA ALA A 440 1.44 1.28 2.31
C ALA A 440 1.88 1.63 3.75
N GLN A 441 1.03 2.32 4.51
CA GLN A 441 1.29 2.59 5.94
C GLN A 441 1.34 1.31 6.77
N TRP A 442 0.49 0.31 6.51
CA TRP A 442 0.56 -0.98 7.20
C TRP A 442 1.88 -1.70 6.94
N HIS A 443 2.39 -1.67 5.70
CA HIS A 443 3.72 -2.20 5.39
C HIS A 443 4.83 -1.48 6.17
N GLN A 444 4.75 -0.15 6.30
CA GLN A 444 5.72 0.63 7.09
C GLN A 444 5.63 0.30 8.58
N GLN A 445 4.42 0.30 9.15
CA GLN A 445 4.19 -0.02 10.55
C GLN A 445 4.67 -1.44 10.89
N SER A 446 4.44 -2.41 9.99
CA SER A 446 4.94 -3.77 10.16
C SER A 446 6.47 -3.82 10.21
N ALA A 447 7.17 -3.14 9.30
CA ALA A 447 8.64 -3.12 9.30
C ALA A 447 9.20 -2.40 10.54
N LEU A 448 8.54 -1.31 10.98
CA LEU A 448 8.94 -0.55 12.15
C LEU A 448 8.75 -1.35 13.44
N ARG A 449 7.58 -2.00 13.62
CA ARG A 449 7.26 -2.83 14.78
C ARG A 449 8.32 -3.92 14.99
N GLU A 450 8.68 -4.60 13.93
CA GLU A 450 9.63 -5.71 13.99
C GLU A 450 11.06 -5.24 14.23
N THR A 451 11.44 -4.10 13.65
CA THR A 451 12.75 -3.49 13.93
C THR A 451 12.87 -3.05 15.40
N PHE A 452 11.77 -2.53 15.96
CA PHE A 452 11.71 -2.19 17.39
C PHE A 452 11.75 -3.43 18.29
N ASN A 453 11.08 -4.51 17.90
CA ASN A 453 11.18 -5.82 18.57
C ASN A 453 12.63 -6.32 18.56
N ASP A 454 13.33 -6.23 17.42
CA ASP A 454 14.72 -6.62 17.28
C ASP A 454 15.69 -5.78 18.10
N PHE A 455 15.45 -4.46 18.14
CA PHE A 455 16.18 -3.58 19.03
C PHE A 455 16.00 -4.01 20.49
N THR A 456 14.76 -4.22 20.93
CA THR A 456 14.44 -4.66 22.30
C THR A 456 15.10 -5.99 22.64
N ARG A 457 15.08 -6.96 21.71
CA ARG A 457 15.75 -8.26 21.88
C ARG A 457 17.25 -8.11 22.08
N ARG A 458 17.91 -7.29 21.26
CA ARG A 458 19.36 -7.02 21.37
C ARG A 458 19.72 -6.34 22.68
N VAL A 459 18.93 -5.37 23.14
CA VAL A 459 19.11 -4.73 24.45
C VAL A 459 19.01 -5.75 25.60
N LEU A 460 18.19 -6.79 25.43
CA LEU A 460 18.07 -7.90 26.38
C LEU A 460 19.13 -9.00 26.18
N GLY A 461 20.14 -8.79 25.32
CA GLY A 461 21.17 -9.78 25.00
C GLY A 461 20.66 -11.01 24.24
N LYS A 462 19.51 -10.91 23.58
CA LYS A 462 18.95 -11.96 22.72
C LYS A 462 19.29 -11.66 21.26
N ASP A 463 19.43 -12.72 20.48
CA ASP A 463 19.61 -12.60 19.03
C ASP A 463 18.42 -11.87 18.39
N SER A 464 18.73 -10.97 17.44
CA SER A 464 17.72 -10.29 16.63
C SER A 464 16.98 -11.32 15.76
N THR A 465 15.69 -11.10 15.54
CA THR A 465 14.90 -11.97 14.66
C THR A 465 15.43 -11.91 13.23
N ILE A 466 15.95 -10.77 12.78
CA ILE A 466 16.55 -10.64 11.45
C ILE A 466 17.86 -11.43 11.31
N SER A 467 18.73 -11.48 12.33
CA SER A 467 19.93 -12.33 12.31
C SER A 467 19.54 -13.80 12.27
N VAL A 468 18.57 -14.19 13.11
CA VAL A 468 18.04 -15.57 13.13
C VAL A 468 17.45 -15.94 11.77
N ALA A 469 16.72 -15.02 11.12
CA ALA A 469 16.15 -15.24 9.79
C ALA A 469 17.24 -15.37 8.71
N LEU A 470 18.26 -14.50 8.73
CA LEU A 470 19.40 -14.57 7.82
C LEU A 470 20.15 -15.89 7.99
N GLU A 471 20.33 -16.33 9.23
CA GLU A 471 20.99 -17.59 9.53
C GLU A 471 20.16 -18.79 9.02
N ARG A 472 18.84 -18.78 9.23
CA ARG A 472 17.92 -19.76 8.65
C ARG A 472 18.05 -19.84 7.13
N GLU A 473 18.06 -18.69 6.45
CA GLU A 473 18.23 -18.64 4.99
C GLU A 473 19.57 -19.22 4.55
N THR A 474 20.65 -18.92 5.28
CA THR A 474 22.00 -19.45 5.00
C THR A 474 22.03 -20.96 5.08
N LEU A 475 21.41 -21.50 6.13
CA LEU A 475 21.39 -22.94 6.42
C LEU A 475 20.28 -23.68 5.67
N ALA A 476 19.33 -23.00 5.03
CA ALA A 476 18.24 -23.62 4.29
C ALA A 476 18.74 -24.58 3.19
N SER A 477 19.92 -24.32 2.62
CA SER A 477 20.56 -25.22 1.64
C SER A 477 21.00 -26.57 2.24
N TRP A 478 21.28 -26.62 3.55
CA TRP A 478 21.69 -27.84 4.26
C TRP A 478 20.54 -28.80 4.52
N VAL A 479 19.31 -28.33 4.42
CA VAL A 479 18.08 -29.11 4.57
C VAL A 479 17.38 -29.35 3.24
N SER A 480 18.03 -29.05 2.11
CA SER A 480 17.43 -29.32 0.79
C SER A 480 17.26 -30.82 0.59
N LEU A 481 16.05 -31.22 0.22
CA LEU A 481 15.70 -32.62 0.02
C LEU A 481 15.80 -32.95 -1.46
N SER A 482 16.48 -34.05 -1.80
CA SER A 482 16.64 -34.46 -3.20
C SER A 482 15.33 -35.06 -3.74
N PRO A 483 14.69 -34.44 -4.75
CA PRO A 483 13.47 -35.00 -5.34
C PRO A 483 13.72 -36.38 -5.95
N ALA A 484 14.89 -36.60 -6.54
CA ALA A 484 15.27 -37.88 -7.16
C ALA A 484 15.22 -39.06 -6.16
N LYS A 485 15.50 -38.82 -4.88
CA LYS A 485 15.53 -39.86 -3.86
C LYS A 485 14.23 -40.02 -3.08
N LEU A 486 13.49 -38.92 -2.88
CA LEU A 486 12.36 -38.87 -1.95
C LEU A 486 10.99 -38.74 -2.61
N LEU A 487 10.91 -38.35 -3.89
CA LEU A 487 9.62 -38.15 -4.57
C LEU A 487 8.79 -39.44 -4.61
N ASN A 488 9.44 -40.61 -4.75
CA ASN A 488 8.77 -41.92 -4.71
C ASN A 488 8.16 -42.27 -3.34
N LEU A 489 8.54 -41.56 -2.27
CA LEU A 489 7.97 -41.73 -0.93
C LEU A 489 6.79 -40.79 -0.67
N CYS A 490 6.63 -39.75 -1.48
CA CYS A 490 5.60 -38.72 -1.34
C CYS A 490 4.44 -38.98 -2.32
N ALA A 491 3.26 -38.43 -2.04
CA ALA A 491 2.12 -38.52 -2.94
C ALA A 491 2.31 -37.67 -4.21
N ASN A 492 2.94 -36.51 -4.07
CA ASN A 492 3.24 -35.57 -5.15
C ASN A 492 4.42 -34.64 -4.78
N GLU A 493 4.83 -33.80 -5.71
CA GLU A 493 5.93 -32.83 -5.51
C GLU A 493 5.57 -31.76 -4.45
N ASP A 494 4.30 -31.41 -4.33
CA ASP A 494 3.83 -30.41 -3.37
C ASP A 494 3.99 -30.90 -1.92
N GLU A 495 3.68 -32.17 -1.64
CA GLU A 495 3.93 -32.77 -0.32
C GLU A 495 5.42 -32.78 0.01
N LEU A 496 6.30 -33.05 -0.96
CA LEU A 496 7.75 -32.97 -0.74
C LEU A 496 8.20 -31.54 -0.41
N LYS A 497 7.64 -30.52 -1.10
CA LYS A 497 7.91 -29.10 -0.81
C LYS A 497 7.42 -28.70 0.58
N ASP A 498 6.25 -29.18 0.99
CA ASP A 498 5.73 -28.94 2.34
C ASP A 498 6.59 -29.62 3.41
N ILE A 499 7.07 -30.85 3.15
CA ILE A 499 8.02 -31.54 4.02
C ILE A 499 9.34 -30.74 4.12
N GLU A 500 9.92 -30.32 2.99
CA GLU A 500 11.14 -29.51 2.97
C GLU A 500 10.94 -28.18 3.73
N LYS A 501 9.76 -27.56 3.63
CA LYS A 501 9.40 -26.37 4.39
C LYS A 501 9.43 -26.63 5.90
N VAL A 502 8.93 -27.76 6.39
CA VAL A 502 9.03 -28.14 7.81
C VAL A 502 10.49 -28.18 8.27
N PHE A 503 11.40 -28.74 7.45
CA PHE A 503 12.84 -28.74 7.77
C PHE A 503 13.44 -27.33 7.76
N LYS A 504 13.10 -26.50 6.76
CA LYS A 504 13.57 -25.10 6.67
C LYS A 504 13.10 -24.25 7.85
N ASP A 505 11.85 -24.40 8.26
CA ASP A 505 11.29 -23.66 9.40
C ASP A 505 11.99 -24.02 10.73
N ASN A 506 12.52 -25.25 10.83
CA ASN A 506 13.21 -25.77 12.01
C ASN A 506 14.73 -25.94 11.84
N VAL A 507 15.32 -25.35 10.79
CA VAL A 507 16.71 -25.65 10.37
C VAL A 507 17.74 -25.40 11.46
N LEU A 508 17.58 -24.33 12.25
CA LEU A 508 18.53 -23.99 13.32
C LEU A 508 18.58 -25.09 14.39
N ASP A 509 17.43 -25.56 14.85
CA ASP A 509 17.35 -26.59 15.88
C ASP A 509 17.87 -27.93 15.34
N LEU A 510 17.61 -28.22 14.07
CA LEU A 510 18.01 -29.45 13.42
C LEU A 510 19.51 -29.51 13.12
N VAL A 511 20.11 -28.40 12.65
CA VAL A 511 21.56 -28.28 12.48
C VAL A 511 22.27 -28.37 13.82
N LYS A 512 21.69 -27.78 14.89
CA LYS A 512 22.21 -27.95 16.26
C LYS A 512 22.19 -29.41 16.70
N ILE A 513 21.10 -30.14 16.48
CA ILE A 513 21.04 -31.58 16.76
C ILE A 513 22.07 -32.35 15.96
N PHE A 514 22.17 -32.08 14.66
CA PHE A 514 23.17 -32.71 13.80
C PHE A 514 24.58 -32.53 14.36
N ARG A 515 24.94 -31.31 14.82
CA ARG A 515 26.27 -31.04 15.40
C ARG A 515 26.49 -31.66 16.77
N ILE A 516 25.51 -31.57 17.66
CA ILE A 516 25.59 -32.13 19.03
C ILE A 516 25.81 -33.64 18.97
N TYR A 517 25.12 -34.32 18.05
CA TYR A 517 25.21 -35.75 17.93
C TYR A 517 26.30 -36.22 16.97
N GLY A 518 26.65 -35.43 15.94
CA GLY A 518 27.71 -35.71 14.95
C GLY A 518 29.14 -35.39 15.42
N SER A 519 29.33 -35.13 16.71
CA SER A 519 30.65 -34.76 17.27
C SER A 519 31.74 -35.82 17.07
N GLY A 520 31.38 -37.10 16.96
CA GLY A 520 32.33 -38.20 16.73
C GLY A 520 33.00 -38.15 15.36
N ALA A 521 32.29 -37.63 14.34
CA ALA A 521 32.85 -37.35 13.01
C ALA A 521 33.32 -35.88 12.88
N GLY A 522 33.68 -35.23 13.99
CA GLY A 522 34.16 -33.85 14.00
C GLY A 522 33.10 -32.83 13.58
N GLY A 523 31.80 -33.17 13.66
CA GLY A 523 30.70 -32.30 13.24
C GLY A 523 30.49 -32.20 11.72
N LYS A 524 31.30 -32.91 10.91
CA LYS A 524 31.17 -32.93 9.43
C LYS A 524 30.09 -33.91 8.96
N GLY A 525 29.82 -34.93 9.76
CA GLY A 525 28.84 -35.96 9.49
C GLY A 525 28.21 -36.46 10.78
N ILE A 526 27.15 -37.24 10.68
CA ILE A 526 26.61 -38.01 11.80
C ILE A 526 26.85 -39.48 11.52
N LEU A 527 27.55 -40.20 12.41
CA LEU A 527 27.81 -41.63 12.25
C LEU A 527 26.53 -42.44 12.51
N GLU A 528 26.50 -43.70 12.04
CA GLU A 528 25.34 -44.58 12.22
C GLU A 528 24.93 -44.72 13.69
N GLN A 529 25.90 -44.91 14.59
CA GLN A 529 25.64 -45.04 16.03
C GLN A 529 25.10 -43.74 16.66
N GLU A 530 25.50 -42.60 16.12
CA GLU A 530 25.04 -41.28 16.56
C GLU A 530 23.60 -41.03 16.07
N PHE A 531 23.30 -41.37 14.81
CA PHE A 531 21.94 -41.35 14.27
C PHE A 531 20.99 -42.23 15.09
N LEU A 532 21.39 -43.47 15.38
CA LEU A 532 20.63 -44.39 16.23
C LEU A 532 20.38 -43.82 17.63
N LYS A 533 21.37 -43.11 18.20
CA LYS A 533 21.24 -42.44 19.49
C LYS A 533 20.23 -41.28 19.45
N VAL A 534 20.20 -40.49 18.37
CA VAL A 534 19.17 -39.45 18.16
C VAL A 534 17.79 -40.11 18.11
N MET A 535 17.62 -41.15 17.29
CA MET A 535 16.34 -41.86 17.15
C MET A 535 15.87 -42.49 18.47
N THR A 536 16.81 -43.04 19.24
CA THR A 536 16.52 -43.61 20.57
C THR A 536 16.04 -42.53 21.53
N ARG A 537 16.72 -41.39 21.58
CA ARG A 537 16.33 -40.27 22.46
C ARG A 537 15.03 -39.59 22.03
N ALA A 538 14.72 -39.62 20.74
CA ALA A 538 13.44 -39.18 20.19
C ALA A 538 12.30 -40.18 20.45
N GLY A 539 12.56 -41.34 21.08
CA GLY A 539 11.53 -42.36 21.37
C GLY A 539 11.08 -43.16 20.13
N VAL A 540 11.88 -43.16 19.06
CA VAL A 540 11.55 -43.88 17.81
C VAL A 540 11.85 -45.38 17.91
N THR A 541 12.83 -45.78 18.73
CA THR A 541 13.28 -47.17 18.87
C THR A 541 12.52 -47.99 19.91
N ASP A 542 11.43 -47.48 20.48
CA ASP A 542 10.60 -48.31 21.36
C ASP A 542 10.14 -49.54 20.58
N LYS A 543 10.20 -50.74 21.19
CA LYS A 543 9.99 -52.04 20.50
C LYS A 543 8.71 -52.12 19.66
N LYS A 544 7.74 -51.24 19.90
CA LYS A 544 6.48 -51.13 19.17
C LYS A 544 6.55 -50.26 17.91
N ASN A 545 7.63 -49.54 17.64
CA ASN A 545 7.75 -48.55 16.56
C ASN A 545 8.67 -49.04 15.44
N ILE A 546 9.99 -48.89 15.57
CA ILE A 546 10.99 -49.31 14.56
C ILE A 546 12.12 -50.10 15.23
N LEU A 547 12.49 -51.24 14.62
CA LEU A 547 13.63 -52.04 15.06
C LEU A 547 14.96 -51.34 14.73
N ARG A 548 15.97 -51.50 15.61
CA ARG A 548 17.31 -50.92 15.39
C ARG A 548 17.90 -51.30 14.03
N SER A 549 17.74 -52.56 13.60
CA SER A 549 18.22 -53.02 12.30
C SER A 549 17.59 -52.28 11.11
N HIS A 550 16.31 -51.92 11.21
CA HIS A 550 15.64 -51.13 10.16
C HIS A 550 16.17 -49.70 10.10
N LEU A 551 16.48 -49.10 11.24
CA LEU A 551 17.12 -47.77 11.26
C LEU A 551 18.51 -47.77 10.63
N GLN A 552 19.28 -48.86 10.78
CA GLN A 552 20.57 -49.02 10.11
C GLN A 552 20.40 -49.07 8.59
N ILE A 553 19.42 -49.84 8.11
CA ILE A 553 19.09 -49.91 6.68
C ILE A 553 18.67 -48.53 6.15
N ILE A 554 17.80 -47.81 6.87
CA ILE A 554 17.37 -46.46 6.50
C ILE A 554 18.56 -45.49 6.41
N TYR A 555 19.46 -45.54 7.38
CA TYR A 555 20.66 -44.71 7.41
C TYR A 555 21.58 -45.02 6.21
N GLN A 556 21.80 -46.30 5.90
CA GLN A 556 22.58 -46.72 4.74
C GLN A 556 21.94 -46.29 3.41
N GLN A 557 20.62 -46.43 3.28
CA GLN A 557 19.88 -45.98 2.10
C GLN A 557 20.00 -44.47 1.87
N ALA A 558 19.97 -43.67 2.92
CA ALA A 558 20.14 -42.22 2.79
C ALA A 558 21.54 -41.84 2.27
N ARG A 559 22.58 -42.59 2.70
CA ARG A 559 23.97 -42.39 2.26
C ARG A 559 24.24 -42.84 0.83
N GLN A 560 23.43 -43.74 0.26
CA GLN A 560 23.61 -44.16 -1.13
C GLN A 560 23.46 -42.95 -2.05
N SER A 561 24.49 -42.70 -2.87
CA SER A 561 24.41 -41.69 -3.92
C SER A 561 23.23 -42.04 -4.83
N SER A 562 22.47 -41.01 -5.25
CA SER A 562 21.41 -41.24 -6.24
C SER A 562 22.05 -41.94 -7.44
N PRO A 563 21.47 -43.02 -7.97
CA PRO A 563 22.00 -43.64 -9.17
C PRO A 563 21.99 -42.57 -10.25
N THR A 564 23.16 -42.08 -10.61
CA THR A 564 23.32 -41.13 -11.71
C THR A 564 22.75 -41.86 -12.93
N PRO A 565 21.74 -41.31 -13.63
CA PRO A 565 21.28 -41.92 -14.86
C PRO A 565 22.47 -41.94 -15.82
N THR A 566 23.11 -43.10 -15.95
CA THR A 566 24.15 -43.32 -16.94
C THR A 566 23.52 -43.05 -18.29
N PRO A 567 24.02 -42.08 -19.07
CA PRO A 567 23.52 -41.88 -20.42
C PRO A 567 23.77 -43.16 -21.19
N THR A 568 22.69 -43.81 -21.60
CA THR A 568 22.69 -45.00 -22.45
C THR A 568 23.57 -44.75 -23.67
N SER A 569 24.57 -45.61 -23.81
CA SER A 569 25.48 -45.74 -24.93
C SER A 569 24.76 -45.74 -26.28
N SER A 570 25.07 -44.76 -27.13
CA SER A 570 24.98 -44.88 -28.58
C SER A 570 26.34 -45.34 -29.13
N PRO A 571 26.40 -46.25 -30.12
CA PRO A 571 27.64 -46.82 -30.60
C PRO A 571 28.30 -45.95 -31.69
N ALA A 572 29.64 -45.99 -31.66
CA ALA A 572 30.57 -45.78 -32.78
C ALA A 572 30.65 -44.40 -33.47
N SER A 573 31.73 -43.67 -33.20
CA SER A 573 32.54 -43.05 -34.27
C SER A 573 33.96 -42.76 -33.80
N ASN A 574 34.92 -43.39 -34.47
CA ASN A 574 36.36 -43.12 -34.41
C ASN A 574 36.69 -41.65 -34.70
N SER A 575 37.52 -41.03 -33.85
CA SER A 575 38.58 -40.14 -34.32
C SER A 575 39.61 -39.85 -33.23
N SER A 576 40.82 -40.31 -33.51
CA SER A 576 42.09 -40.00 -32.88
C SER A 576 42.39 -38.50 -32.82
N THR A 577 42.86 -37.99 -31.67
CA THR A 577 44.13 -37.22 -31.51
C THR A 577 44.28 -36.67 -30.08
N SER A 578 45.30 -37.16 -29.37
CA SER A 578 45.93 -36.49 -28.22
C SER A 578 47.02 -35.53 -28.76
N PRO A 579 47.62 -34.60 -27.97
CA PRO A 579 48.43 -34.98 -26.80
C PRO A 579 48.41 -34.04 -25.56
N ALA A 580 48.80 -34.67 -24.44
CA ALA A 580 49.60 -34.15 -23.33
C ALA A 580 48.96 -33.21 -22.29
N GLY A 581 48.58 -33.82 -21.16
CA GLY A 581 48.40 -33.17 -19.86
C GLY A 581 48.19 -34.26 -18.80
N GLY A 582 49.29 -34.82 -18.29
CA GLY A 582 49.28 -35.92 -17.33
C GLY A 582 48.58 -35.54 -16.03
N SER A 583 47.51 -36.25 -15.72
CA SER A 583 46.92 -36.36 -14.38
C SER A 583 46.80 -37.85 -14.09
N GLY A 584 47.74 -38.38 -13.33
CA GLY A 584 47.64 -39.73 -12.77
C GLY A 584 46.45 -39.77 -11.83
N SER A 585 45.38 -40.44 -12.26
CA SER A 585 44.28 -40.83 -11.39
C SER A 585 44.65 -42.16 -10.74
N ASP A 586 45.22 -42.10 -9.54
CA ASP A 586 45.31 -43.24 -8.65
C ASP A 586 43.88 -43.58 -8.18
N GLY A 587 43.38 -44.72 -8.67
CA GLY A 587 42.04 -45.24 -8.40
C GLY A 587 42.01 -46.22 -7.23
N GLU A 588 42.63 -45.90 -6.09
CA GLU A 588 42.75 -46.81 -4.93
C GLU A 588 42.16 -46.30 -3.59
N ASP A 589 41.40 -45.20 -3.56
CA ASP A 589 40.89 -44.61 -2.30
C ASP A 589 39.37 -44.78 -2.03
N ASP A 590 38.67 -45.77 -2.60
CA ASP A 590 37.24 -45.99 -2.28
C ASP A 590 37.01 -46.80 -0.98
N ALA A 591 38.07 -47.37 -0.39
CA ALA A 591 38.00 -48.07 0.90
C ALA A 591 37.84 -47.10 2.11
N GLY A 592 37.95 -45.79 1.89
CA GLY A 592 37.70 -44.76 2.91
C GLY A 592 36.24 -44.28 2.98
N ALA A 593 35.36 -44.76 2.09
CA ALA A 593 33.98 -44.29 2.02
C ALA A 593 33.13 -44.72 3.23
N ASP A 594 33.45 -45.87 3.86
CA ASP A 594 32.62 -46.44 4.92
C ASP A 594 32.64 -45.62 6.23
N ASP A 595 33.77 -44.97 6.55
CA ASP A 595 33.94 -44.18 7.78
C ASP A 595 33.41 -42.74 7.67
N ARG A 596 32.97 -42.31 6.49
CA ARG A 596 32.36 -40.98 6.33
C ARG A 596 30.94 -40.98 6.91
N GLY A 597 30.74 -40.26 8.01
CA GLY A 597 29.40 -40.01 8.58
C GLY A 597 28.45 -39.35 7.56
N ALA A 598 27.14 -39.53 7.75
CA ALA A 598 26.13 -38.98 6.85
C ALA A 598 26.19 -37.44 6.86
N THR A 599 26.12 -36.83 5.67
CA THR A 599 26.06 -35.37 5.51
C THR A 599 24.76 -34.80 6.09
N PRO A 600 24.63 -33.46 6.27
CA PRO A 600 23.38 -32.85 6.69
C PRO A 600 22.18 -33.27 5.82
N ASN A 601 22.31 -33.19 4.49
CA ASN A 601 21.24 -33.59 3.57
C ASN A 601 20.86 -35.07 3.73
N GLU A 602 21.86 -35.96 3.86
CA GLU A 602 21.62 -37.40 4.08
C GLU A 602 20.99 -37.68 5.45
N PHE A 603 21.36 -36.92 6.48
CA PHE A 603 20.72 -37.01 7.79
C PHE A 603 19.23 -36.62 7.71
N PHE A 604 18.90 -35.51 7.06
CA PHE A 604 17.50 -35.08 6.89
C PHE A 604 16.71 -36.04 5.99
N GLU A 605 17.32 -36.58 4.94
CA GLU A 605 16.75 -37.65 4.13
C GLU A 605 16.43 -38.89 4.98
N ALA A 606 17.35 -39.30 5.85
CA ALA A 606 17.12 -40.42 6.77
C ALA A 606 15.94 -40.15 7.71
N LEU A 607 15.75 -38.91 8.19
CA LEU A 607 14.57 -38.55 8.99
C LEU A 607 13.27 -38.70 8.21
N VAL A 608 13.22 -38.30 6.94
CA VAL A 608 12.04 -38.49 6.08
C VAL A 608 11.75 -39.99 5.90
N ARG A 609 12.78 -40.80 5.65
CA ARG A 609 12.63 -42.27 5.52
C ARG A 609 12.14 -42.92 6.82
N VAL A 610 12.59 -42.44 7.99
CA VAL A 610 12.07 -42.88 9.30
C VAL A 610 10.58 -42.52 9.47
N ALA A 611 10.20 -41.30 9.11
CA ALA A 611 8.79 -40.87 9.15
C ALA A 611 7.93 -41.71 8.20
N HIS A 612 8.44 -41.99 6.99
CA HIS A 612 7.77 -42.81 5.99
C HIS A 612 7.57 -44.26 6.47
N HIS A 613 8.56 -44.87 7.12
CA HIS A 613 8.39 -46.18 7.72
C HIS A 613 7.28 -46.20 8.79
N ASN A 614 7.21 -45.16 9.65
CA ASN A 614 6.13 -45.05 10.64
C ASN A 614 4.75 -44.87 9.97
N PHE A 615 4.70 -44.11 8.88
CA PHE A 615 3.51 -43.93 8.06
C PHE A 615 3.03 -45.25 7.45
N GLN A 616 3.93 -46.03 6.82
CA GLN A 616 3.60 -47.34 6.25
C GLN A 616 3.06 -48.32 7.29
N LYS A 617 3.71 -48.39 8.46
CA LYS A 617 3.30 -49.28 9.55
C LYS A 617 1.88 -48.98 10.06
N ARG A 618 1.46 -47.71 10.08
CA ARG A 618 0.09 -47.32 10.46
C ARG A 618 -0.92 -47.57 9.34
N ARG A 619 -0.46 -47.60 8.09
CA ARG A 619 -1.27 -47.87 6.91
C ARG A 619 -1.54 -49.36 6.72
N ASP A 620 -0.65 -50.24 7.17
CA ASP A 620 -0.82 -51.70 7.05
C ASP A 620 -2.10 -52.19 7.76
N PRO A 621 -3.13 -52.61 7.00
CA PRO A 621 -4.47 -52.90 7.53
C PRO A 621 -4.57 -54.22 8.31
N GLY A 622 -3.44 -54.92 8.52
CA GLY A 622 -3.38 -56.17 9.29
C GLY A 622 -3.41 -55.99 10.81
N GLY A 623 -3.27 -54.76 11.30
CA GLY A 623 -3.52 -54.44 12.71
C GLY A 623 -5.02 -54.36 12.97
N PHE A 624 -5.57 -55.33 13.69
CA PHE A 624 -6.94 -55.36 14.22
C PHE A 624 -7.25 -54.11 15.09
N VAL A 625 -7.46 -52.96 14.47
CA VAL A 625 -8.10 -51.81 15.11
C VAL A 625 -9.57 -51.85 14.70
N ASN A 626 -10.40 -52.16 15.68
CA ASN A 626 -11.82 -52.45 15.55
C ASN A 626 -12.55 -51.32 14.78
N PRO A 627 -13.17 -51.58 13.62
CA PRO A 627 -13.80 -50.54 12.78
C PRO A 627 -14.94 -49.79 13.47
N LEU A 628 -15.48 -50.32 14.56
CA LEU A 628 -16.63 -49.75 15.27
C LEU A 628 -16.34 -48.51 16.11
N VAL A 629 -15.08 -48.21 16.46
CA VAL A 629 -14.74 -47.03 17.28
C VAL A 629 -14.26 -45.84 16.42
N ALA A 630 -13.89 -46.08 15.16
CA ALA A 630 -13.45 -45.04 14.23
C ALA A 630 -14.59 -44.14 13.69
N GLY A 631 -15.85 -44.46 14.01
CA GLY A 631 -17.03 -43.73 13.51
C GLY A 631 -17.45 -42.50 14.33
N THR A 632 -16.91 -42.27 15.54
CA THR A 632 -17.38 -41.19 16.43
C THR A 632 -16.44 -39.99 16.55
N LEU A 633 -15.22 -40.09 16.02
CA LEU A 633 -14.29 -38.97 15.86
C LEU A 633 -13.71 -39.08 14.45
N GLY A 634 -14.16 -38.24 13.51
CA GLY A 634 -13.85 -38.28 12.07
C GLY A 634 -12.38 -38.05 11.66
N VAL A 635 -11.43 -38.74 12.29
CA VAL A 635 -9.97 -38.60 12.10
C VAL A 635 -9.42 -39.68 11.14
N GLY A 636 -10.27 -40.50 10.55
CA GLY A 636 -9.87 -41.63 9.68
C GLY A 636 -9.52 -41.29 8.24
N ILE A 637 -9.57 -40.02 7.81
CA ILE A 637 -9.32 -39.62 6.42
C ILE A 637 -7.99 -38.88 6.33
N GLY A 638 -6.96 -39.58 5.82
CA GLY A 638 -5.81 -38.94 5.16
C GLY A 638 -4.64 -38.52 6.05
N ALA A 639 -4.11 -39.39 6.91
CA ALA A 639 -2.80 -39.13 7.49
C ALA A 639 -1.75 -39.09 6.35
N THR A 640 -1.17 -37.92 6.10
CA THR A 640 -0.14 -37.73 5.06
C THR A 640 1.26 -38.06 5.61
N LEU A 641 2.25 -38.22 4.73
CA LEU A 641 3.64 -38.35 5.15
C LEU A 641 4.08 -37.07 5.89
N LEU A 642 3.62 -35.91 5.41
CA LEU A 642 3.86 -34.61 6.04
C LEU A 642 3.52 -34.62 7.54
N LEU A 643 2.37 -35.13 7.95
CA LEU A 643 1.98 -35.18 9.38
C LEU A 643 2.95 -36.05 10.21
N HIS A 644 3.45 -37.15 9.64
CA HIS A 644 4.42 -38.00 10.34
C HIS A 644 5.81 -37.37 10.40
N VAL A 645 6.18 -36.57 9.39
CA VAL A 645 7.39 -35.73 9.45
C VAL A 645 7.24 -34.68 10.54
N ILE A 646 6.10 -34.00 10.64
CA ILE A 646 5.84 -33.02 11.71
C ILE A 646 5.94 -33.71 13.09
N GLU A 647 5.29 -34.87 13.29
CA GLU A 647 5.35 -35.64 14.54
C GLU A 647 6.79 -36.02 14.90
N LEU A 648 7.60 -36.45 13.93
CA LEU A 648 8.99 -36.84 14.18
C LEU A 648 9.89 -35.62 14.42
N VAL A 649 9.84 -34.63 13.53
CA VAL A 649 10.77 -33.51 13.51
C VAL A 649 10.41 -32.50 14.60
N VAL A 650 9.17 -32.01 14.60
CA VAL A 650 8.71 -30.92 15.47
C VAL A 650 8.43 -31.42 16.88
N ASP A 651 7.76 -32.57 17.04
CA ASP A 651 7.33 -33.03 18.36
C ASP A 651 8.36 -33.89 19.08
N LYS A 652 9.28 -34.56 18.36
CA LYS A 652 10.25 -35.48 18.96
C LYS A 652 11.70 -35.00 18.87
N ILE A 653 12.15 -34.54 17.70
CA ILE A 653 13.57 -34.18 17.50
C ILE A 653 13.88 -32.76 18.01
N VAL A 654 13.12 -31.75 17.59
CA VAL A 654 13.34 -30.33 17.99
C VAL A 654 13.33 -30.15 19.52
N PRO A 655 12.49 -30.84 20.32
CA PRO A 655 12.55 -30.73 21.78
C PRO A 655 13.84 -31.29 22.41
N LEU A 656 14.57 -32.16 21.71
CA LEU A 656 15.90 -32.60 22.17
C LEU A 656 16.87 -31.42 22.20
N THR A 657 16.74 -30.48 21.26
CA THR A 657 17.61 -29.30 21.17
C THR A 657 17.38 -28.37 22.35
N LYS A 658 16.11 -28.16 22.71
CA LYS A 658 15.72 -27.38 23.89
C LYS A 658 16.32 -27.95 25.17
N LYS A 659 16.21 -29.27 25.37
CA LYS A 659 16.80 -29.95 26.54
C LYS A 659 18.32 -29.79 26.61
N SER A 660 19.04 -29.90 25.49
CA SER A 660 20.48 -29.66 25.45
C SER A 660 20.85 -28.19 25.66
N GLN A 661 20.06 -27.27 25.09
CA GLN A 661 20.29 -25.84 25.21
C GLN A 661 20.02 -25.36 26.63
N GLU A 662 18.98 -25.86 27.31
CA GLU A 662 18.71 -25.58 28.71
C GLU A 662 19.89 -25.97 29.60
N GLN A 663 20.51 -27.12 29.35
CA GLN A 663 21.69 -27.56 30.10
C GLN A 663 22.91 -26.66 29.86
N GLY A 664 23.22 -26.33 28.60
CA GLY A 664 24.32 -25.42 28.25
C GLY A 664 24.11 -24.01 28.78
N LEU A 665 22.89 -23.46 28.61
CA LEU A 665 22.52 -22.13 29.07
C LEU A 665 22.54 -22.03 30.60
N MET A 666 22.13 -23.07 31.32
CA MET A 666 22.25 -23.12 32.78
C MET A 666 23.70 -23.06 33.24
N PHE A 667 24.59 -23.81 32.58
CA PHE A 667 26.03 -23.75 32.87
C PHE A 667 26.62 -22.36 32.56
N LYS A 668 26.30 -21.77 31.41
CA LYS A 668 26.76 -20.41 31.05
C LYS A 668 26.22 -19.34 31.98
N LYS A 669 24.96 -19.42 32.39
CA LYS A 669 24.39 -18.53 33.43
C LYS A 669 25.18 -18.63 34.75
N GLN A 670 25.61 -19.84 35.13
CA GLN A 670 26.47 -20.01 36.29
C GLN A 670 27.87 -19.42 36.05
N MET A 671 28.42 -19.51 34.84
CA MET A 671 29.72 -18.90 34.49
C MET A 671 29.70 -17.37 34.60
N VAL A 672 28.59 -16.70 34.26
CA VAL A 672 28.46 -15.24 34.37
C VAL A 672 28.16 -14.78 35.80
N HIS A 673 27.90 -15.71 36.74
CA HIS A 673 27.63 -15.38 38.13
C HIS A 673 28.80 -14.59 38.75
N PRO A 674 28.55 -13.50 39.51
CA PRO A 674 29.62 -12.65 40.06
C PRO A 674 30.71 -13.40 40.82
N ASP A 675 30.33 -14.37 41.65
CA ASP A 675 31.29 -15.18 42.43
C ASP A 675 32.19 -16.05 41.54
N VAL A 676 31.64 -16.61 40.47
CA VAL A 676 32.41 -17.39 39.49
C VAL A 676 33.36 -16.48 38.72
N GLN A 677 32.86 -15.33 38.28
CA GLN A 677 33.68 -14.29 37.63
C GLN A 677 34.81 -13.80 38.54
N TYR A 678 34.57 -13.68 39.84
CA TYR A 678 35.58 -13.30 40.82
C TYR A 678 36.70 -14.34 40.92
N VAL A 679 36.36 -15.63 41.01
CA VAL A 679 37.34 -16.73 41.02
C VAL A 679 38.14 -16.75 39.71
N CYS A 680 37.47 -16.66 38.56
CA CYS A 680 38.13 -16.61 37.26
C CYS A 680 39.08 -15.42 37.13
N LYS A 681 38.69 -14.21 37.58
CA LYS A 681 39.54 -13.01 37.58
C LYS A 681 40.74 -13.14 38.52
N THR A 682 40.55 -13.75 39.69
CA THR A 682 41.62 -13.97 40.67
C THR A 682 42.71 -14.87 40.10
N GLN A 683 42.32 -15.92 39.38
CA GLN A 683 43.24 -16.88 38.76
C GLN A 683 43.67 -16.48 37.32
N GLU A 684 43.12 -15.40 36.76
CA GLU A 684 43.27 -15.02 35.35
C GLU A 684 44.73 -14.90 34.91
N LYS A 685 45.59 -14.24 35.71
CA LYS A 685 47.01 -14.07 35.38
C LYS A 685 47.78 -15.40 35.31
N LYS A 686 47.38 -16.37 36.11
CA LYS A 686 47.99 -17.71 36.16
C LYS A 686 47.53 -18.54 34.96
N LEU A 687 46.22 -18.56 34.73
CA LEU A 687 45.61 -19.27 33.60
C LEU A 687 46.02 -18.70 32.24
N LYS A 688 46.16 -17.38 32.10
CA LYS A 688 46.69 -16.75 30.87
C LYS A 688 48.12 -17.19 30.56
N ARG A 689 48.98 -17.31 31.59
CA ARG A 689 50.37 -17.81 31.39
C ARG A 689 50.37 -19.24 30.87
N VAL A 690 49.50 -20.09 31.41
CA VAL A 690 49.35 -21.47 30.94
C VAL A 690 48.82 -21.50 29.52
N PHE A 691 47.75 -20.76 29.23
CA PHE A 691 47.19 -20.65 27.88
C PHE A 691 48.24 -20.22 26.84
N VAL A 692 49.02 -19.17 27.14
CA VAL A 692 50.09 -18.69 26.25
C VAL A 692 51.20 -19.73 26.10
N ALA A 693 51.60 -20.42 27.18
CA ALA A 693 52.66 -21.43 27.12
C ALA A 693 52.31 -22.63 26.21
N TYR A 694 51.04 -23.05 26.21
CA TYR A 694 50.58 -24.13 25.34
C TYR A 694 50.28 -23.63 23.92
N SER A 695 49.59 -22.50 23.75
CA SER A 695 49.31 -21.92 22.42
C SER A 695 50.54 -21.40 21.67
N GLN A 696 51.70 -21.25 22.32
CA GLN A 696 52.96 -20.96 21.63
C GLN A 696 53.43 -22.12 20.75
N LYS A 697 53.00 -23.35 21.05
CA LYS A 697 53.31 -24.55 20.26
C LYS A 697 52.39 -24.74 19.06
N ASN A 698 51.37 -23.88 18.91
CA ASN A 698 50.42 -23.91 17.81
C ASN A 698 51.18 -23.90 16.46
N LYS A 699 50.79 -24.83 15.58
CA LYS A 699 51.37 -25.01 14.25
C LYS A 699 51.17 -23.77 13.38
N ASN A 700 50.06 -23.06 13.57
CA ASN A 700 49.75 -21.84 12.83
C ASN A 700 50.50 -20.64 13.42
N PRO A 701 51.49 -20.05 12.71
CA PRO A 701 52.30 -18.95 13.23
C PRO A 701 51.48 -17.68 13.53
N ASN A 702 50.35 -17.48 12.84
CA ASN A 702 49.49 -16.31 13.04
C ASN A 702 48.66 -16.40 14.34
N SER A 703 48.46 -17.61 14.85
CA SER A 703 47.65 -17.93 16.03
C SER A 703 48.47 -18.06 17.31
N ARG A 704 49.81 -18.16 17.21
CA ARG A 704 50.70 -18.42 18.35
C ARG A 704 50.52 -17.41 19.49
N GLY A 705 50.25 -17.92 20.68
CA GLY A 705 50.06 -17.11 21.89
C GLY A 705 48.72 -16.36 21.96
N LYS A 706 47.88 -16.42 20.92
CA LYS A 706 46.54 -15.80 20.87
C LYS A 706 45.42 -16.83 20.90
N LEU A 707 45.59 -17.92 20.15
CA LEU A 707 44.62 -18.99 20.02
C LEU A 707 45.30 -20.32 20.31
N MET A 708 44.64 -21.17 21.08
CA MET A 708 45.12 -22.51 21.41
C MET A 708 44.39 -23.52 20.55
N ASP A 709 45.06 -24.47 19.90
CA ASP A 709 44.36 -25.50 19.13
C ASP A 709 43.89 -26.68 20.04
N LEU A 710 43.12 -27.61 19.48
CA LEU A 710 42.67 -28.80 20.22
C LEU A 710 43.82 -29.72 20.65
N ASN A 711 44.88 -29.84 19.85
CA ASN A 711 46.00 -30.70 20.19
C ASN A 711 46.81 -30.12 21.36
N ASP A 712 47.00 -28.80 21.38
CA ASP A 712 47.62 -28.04 22.46
C ASP A 712 46.79 -28.20 23.75
N PHE A 713 45.46 -28.08 23.64
CA PHE A 713 44.56 -28.27 24.78
C PHE A 713 44.59 -29.71 25.30
N GLU A 714 44.54 -30.71 24.42
CA GLU A 714 44.66 -32.12 24.80
C GLU A 714 46.00 -32.42 25.47
N THR A 715 47.09 -31.81 25.01
CA THR A 715 48.42 -31.94 25.60
C THR A 715 48.43 -31.35 27.01
N LEU A 716 47.83 -30.17 27.20
CA LEU A 716 47.65 -29.59 28.53
C LEU A 716 46.88 -30.53 29.46
N LEU A 717 45.76 -31.09 29.00
CA LEU A 717 44.96 -31.98 29.84
C LEU A 717 45.72 -33.27 30.19
N LYS A 718 46.56 -33.79 29.29
CA LYS A 718 47.44 -34.94 29.57
C LYS A 718 48.54 -34.59 30.57
N ASP A 719 49.24 -33.48 30.36
CA ASP A 719 50.32 -33.02 31.24
C ASP A 719 49.82 -32.78 32.67
N ARG A 720 48.60 -32.27 32.82
CA ARG A 720 47.94 -32.05 34.11
C ARG A 720 47.19 -33.26 34.65
N ARG A 721 47.25 -34.41 33.96
CA ARG A 721 46.55 -35.67 34.32
C ARG A 721 45.04 -35.49 34.51
N LEU A 722 44.45 -34.59 33.73
CA LEU A 722 43.01 -34.32 33.73
C LEU A 722 42.24 -35.30 32.83
N VAL A 723 42.93 -35.98 31.91
CA VAL A 723 42.34 -37.09 31.13
C VAL A 723 42.56 -38.40 31.87
N ASP A 724 41.50 -38.94 32.47
CA ASP A 724 41.51 -40.17 33.26
C ASP A 724 40.19 -40.94 33.11
N ALA A 725 39.93 -41.90 34.00
CA ALA A 725 38.69 -42.68 33.99
C ALA A 725 37.42 -41.83 34.27
N LEU A 726 37.55 -40.71 35.00
CA LEU A 726 36.45 -39.80 35.30
C LEU A 726 36.16 -38.85 34.12
N PHE A 727 37.23 -38.41 33.43
CA PHE A 727 37.12 -37.57 32.24
C PHE A 727 37.89 -38.20 31.06
N PRO A 728 37.28 -39.17 30.35
CA PRO A 728 37.96 -39.92 29.30
C PRO A 728 38.22 -39.08 28.05
N TYR A 729 39.25 -39.43 27.29
CA TYR A 729 39.72 -38.67 26.12
C TYR A 729 38.62 -38.33 25.09
N GLY A 730 37.71 -39.28 24.81
CA GLY A 730 36.58 -39.02 23.90
C GLY A 730 35.64 -37.90 24.34
N LYS A 731 35.62 -37.55 25.64
CA LYS A 731 34.81 -36.44 26.18
C LYS A 731 35.44 -35.08 25.95
N VAL A 732 36.75 -35.01 25.70
CA VAL A 732 37.44 -33.74 25.40
C VAL A 732 36.85 -33.13 24.14
N LYS A 733 36.82 -33.88 23.02
CA LYS A 733 36.25 -33.42 21.75
C LYS A 733 34.78 -33.00 21.88
N GLN A 734 34.00 -33.76 22.64
CA GLN A 734 32.59 -33.46 22.90
C GLN A 734 32.44 -32.16 23.71
N LEU A 735 33.28 -31.92 24.71
CA LEU A 735 33.26 -30.70 25.50
C LEU A 735 33.63 -29.49 24.63
N VAL A 736 34.67 -29.62 23.82
CA VAL A 736 35.14 -28.55 22.94
C VAL A 736 34.06 -28.14 21.95
N SER A 737 33.33 -29.10 21.38
CA SER A 737 32.20 -28.80 20.50
C SER A 737 31.05 -28.10 21.23
N PHE A 738 30.84 -28.33 22.53
CA PHE A 738 29.85 -27.60 23.33
C PHE A 738 30.29 -26.18 23.68
N VAL A 739 31.57 -25.98 23.99
CA VAL A 739 32.11 -24.65 24.30
C VAL A 739 32.05 -23.76 23.07
N GLN A 740 32.43 -24.29 21.90
CA GLN A 740 32.45 -23.55 20.63
C GLN A 740 31.08 -23.43 19.95
N GLN A 741 30.04 -24.09 20.46
CA GLN A 741 28.70 -24.09 19.84
C GLN A 741 28.00 -22.73 19.85
N ASP A 742 28.40 -21.83 20.75
CA ASP A 742 27.87 -20.46 20.85
C ASP A 742 28.71 -19.43 20.07
N GLY A 743 29.82 -19.84 19.47
CA GLY A 743 30.55 -19.00 18.52
C GLY A 743 29.69 -18.73 17.29
N ASP A 744 29.71 -17.50 16.81
CA ASP A 744 28.87 -16.98 15.72
C ASP A 744 28.85 -17.95 14.51
N LEU A 745 27.70 -18.61 14.30
CA LEU A 745 27.45 -19.58 13.23
C LEU A 745 27.69 -18.97 11.83
N SER A 746 27.75 -17.64 11.77
CA SER A 746 28.04 -16.80 10.60
C SER A 746 29.45 -16.96 10.02
N ALA A 747 30.45 -17.45 10.78
CA ALA A 747 31.82 -17.63 10.28
C ALA A 747 31.99 -18.81 9.29
N MET A 748 30.93 -19.56 9.00
CA MET A 748 30.97 -20.87 8.34
C MET A 748 30.67 -20.85 6.83
N GLY A 749 30.60 -19.67 6.20
CA GLY A 749 30.36 -19.52 4.78
C GLY A 749 31.59 -19.82 3.91
N GLY A 750 31.81 -21.08 3.53
CA GLY A 750 32.40 -21.40 2.21
C GLY A 750 33.86 -21.87 2.11
N GLY A 751 34.59 -22.05 3.20
CA GLY A 751 35.94 -22.64 3.18
C GLY A 751 36.04 -23.83 4.14
N GLY A 752 36.60 -24.96 3.70
CA GLY A 752 36.58 -26.24 4.42
C GLY A 752 36.92 -26.15 5.91
N TYR A 753 36.16 -26.93 6.71
CA TYR A 753 36.30 -27.15 8.15
C TYR A 753 37.59 -27.91 8.51
N ASP A 754 38.72 -27.38 8.08
CA ASP A 754 40.06 -27.90 8.41
C ASP A 754 40.90 -26.88 9.19
N SER A 755 40.33 -25.72 9.52
CA SER A 755 40.92 -24.85 10.54
C SER A 755 40.71 -25.52 11.90
N ASP A 756 41.79 -26.12 12.40
CA ASP A 756 42.04 -26.51 13.78
C ASP A 756 41.09 -25.78 14.74
N THR A 757 40.27 -26.53 15.49
CA THR A 757 39.38 -25.94 16.53
C THR A 757 40.24 -25.15 17.50
N GLU A 758 40.24 -23.83 17.32
CA GLU A 758 41.05 -22.87 18.05
C GLU A 758 40.20 -22.26 19.18
N PHE A 759 40.75 -22.22 20.39
CA PHE A 759 40.14 -21.59 21.57
C PHE A 759 40.63 -20.15 21.69
N VAL A 760 39.70 -19.21 21.90
CA VAL A 760 40.03 -17.96 22.59
C VAL A 760 40.16 -18.21 24.10
N PHE A 761 40.82 -17.31 24.81
CA PHE A 761 41.05 -17.47 26.25
C PHE A 761 39.75 -17.66 27.07
N THR A 762 38.65 -17.03 26.67
CA THR A 762 37.34 -17.20 27.33
C THR A 762 36.76 -18.61 27.15
N GLU A 763 36.90 -19.20 25.96
CA GLU A 763 36.49 -20.58 25.68
C GLU A 763 37.37 -21.59 26.44
N PHE A 764 38.66 -21.31 26.53
CA PHE A 764 39.58 -22.09 27.37
C PHE A 764 39.12 -22.11 28.84
N LEU A 765 38.74 -20.96 29.40
CA LEU A 765 38.21 -20.89 30.77
C LEU A 765 36.89 -21.66 30.91
N GLU A 766 36.00 -21.56 29.94
CA GLU A 766 34.73 -22.30 29.93
C GLU A 766 34.96 -23.82 29.88
N ALA A 767 35.91 -24.28 29.05
CA ALA A 767 36.29 -25.69 28.97
C ALA A 767 36.88 -26.19 30.30
N LEU A 768 37.79 -25.45 30.93
CA LEU A 768 38.32 -25.81 32.24
C LEU A 768 37.24 -25.85 33.32
N ALA A 769 36.31 -24.90 33.29
CA ALA A 769 35.22 -24.86 34.24
C ALA A 769 34.28 -26.07 34.11
N ALA A 770 34.01 -26.51 32.88
CA ALA A 770 33.24 -27.71 32.64
C ALA A 770 33.97 -28.96 33.16
N ILE A 771 35.28 -29.06 32.96
CA ILE A 771 36.12 -30.15 33.49
C ILE A 771 36.06 -30.15 35.02
N ALA A 772 36.13 -29.00 35.67
CA ALA A 772 35.99 -28.89 37.12
C ALA A 772 34.65 -29.45 37.62
N VAL A 773 33.55 -29.19 36.90
CA VAL A 773 32.23 -29.78 37.21
C VAL A 773 32.21 -31.29 36.98
N PHE A 774 32.87 -31.81 35.94
CA PHE A 774 33.00 -33.25 35.73
C PHE A 774 33.77 -33.95 36.85
N ARG A 775 34.88 -33.35 37.32
CA ARG A 775 35.68 -33.92 38.41
C ARG A 775 34.98 -33.82 39.76
N ASN A 776 34.22 -32.75 39.98
CA ASN A 776 33.44 -32.57 41.21
C ASN A 776 31.94 -32.47 40.91
N ALA A 777 31.31 -33.64 40.74
CA ALA A 777 29.88 -33.76 40.45
C ALA A 777 28.96 -33.45 41.65
N ASN A 778 29.48 -33.02 42.81
CA ASN A 778 28.67 -32.73 43.98
C ASN A 778 27.69 -31.56 43.70
N PRO A 779 26.36 -31.78 43.68
CA PRO A 779 25.41 -30.73 43.33
C PRO A 779 25.26 -29.65 44.43
N TYR A 780 25.70 -29.94 45.66
CA TYR A 780 25.58 -29.02 46.80
C TYR A 780 26.74 -28.05 46.92
N LEU A 781 27.81 -28.23 46.14
CA LEU A 781 28.95 -27.33 46.13
C LEU A 781 28.75 -26.26 45.04
N PRO A 782 28.77 -24.96 45.38
CA PRO A 782 28.65 -23.90 44.37
C PRO A 782 29.78 -23.96 43.34
N LEU A 783 29.48 -23.58 42.09
CA LEU A 783 30.46 -23.62 40.99
C LEU A 783 31.74 -22.83 41.32
N ALA A 784 31.63 -21.66 41.96
CA ALA A 784 32.77 -20.85 42.35
C ALA A 784 33.77 -21.63 43.22
N LYS A 785 33.28 -22.36 44.25
CA LYS A 785 34.14 -23.20 45.10
C LYS A 785 34.74 -24.38 44.35
N LYS A 786 33.99 -24.99 43.42
CA LYS A 786 34.53 -26.07 42.56
C LYS A 786 35.70 -25.56 41.72
N LEU A 787 35.56 -24.37 41.13
CA LEU A 787 36.60 -23.76 40.32
C LEU A 787 37.81 -23.35 41.13
N GLU A 788 37.61 -22.78 42.32
CA GLU A 788 38.69 -22.41 43.23
C GLU A 788 39.53 -23.65 43.60
N MET A 789 38.88 -24.71 44.10
CA MET A 789 39.56 -25.98 44.42
C MET A 789 40.27 -26.57 43.20
N PHE A 790 39.61 -26.56 42.05
CA PHE A 790 40.17 -27.10 40.81
C PHE A 790 41.41 -26.30 40.32
N PHE A 791 41.36 -24.97 40.36
CA PHE A 791 42.48 -24.15 39.93
C PHE A 791 43.67 -24.20 40.90
N ASP A 792 43.42 -24.37 42.19
CA ASP A 792 44.49 -24.50 43.19
C ASP A 792 45.16 -25.88 43.16
N GLU A 793 44.42 -26.94 42.83
CA GLU A 793 44.96 -28.30 42.74
C GLU A 793 45.77 -28.55 41.46
N TYR A 794 45.29 -28.07 40.31
CA TYR A 794 45.83 -28.50 39.00
C TYR A 794 46.72 -27.47 38.29
N PHE A 795 46.60 -26.18 38.61
CA PHE A 795 47.38 -25.12 37.98
C PHE A 795 48.30 -24.48 38.98
#